data_AF-A0A2I0TS98-F1
#
_entry.id   AF-A0A2I0TS98-F1
#
_cell.length_a   1.000
_cell.length_b   1.000
_cell.length_c   1.000
_cell.angle_alpha   90.00
_cell.angle_beta   90.00
_cell.angle_gamma   90.00
#
_symmetry.space_group_name_H-M   'P 1'
#
loop_
_entity.id
_entity.type
_entity.pdbx_description
1 polymer ?
#
loop_
_entity_poly.entity_id
_entity_poly.type
_entity_poly.pdbx_seq_one_letter_code
_entity_poly.pdbx_strand_id
1 'polypeptide(L)'
;MYSVQLQSFLGGFFAPPCEIDVILNDAETRKTAEIKTEDGKVEKHFLFYDGESVSGKVNVSFRQPGKRQEHQGIRIEFVGQIELFNDKSNTHEFVNLVKELALPGELTQSRSYDFEFMQVEKPYESYIGANVRLRYFLKVTIVRRLSDLVKEYDLIVHQLATYPDVNNSIKMEVGIEDCLHIEFEYNKSKYHLKDVIVGKIYFLLVRIKIQHMELQLIKKEITGIGPSTTTETETIAKYEIMDGAPVKGRIVTLDVEGCSGPNVMLPWIVTNVLALTFSSGHVDDLFPFFLRHAKQIFPMLDCMDDLRKISDLRLPPNWYPDARAIQRKIIFHAGPTNSGKTYHAIQRFLSAKSGIYCGPLKLLAHEIFQKSNDANVPCDLVTGEERVYANEDARQAPHIACTIEMCSTNTPYEVAVIDEIQMIRDPARGWAWTRALLGLCAEEIHVCGEAAAIDLVTELMYTTGEEVEVRNYKRLTPLTVLDYALESLDNLQPGDCIVCFSKNDIYSVSRQVEARGLECAVIYGSLPPGTKLEQAKKFNDPDDPCKILVATDAIGMGLNLCIKRIIFNSIVKPTINEKGEKEIDSITTSQALQIAGRAGRYGSSFKQGEVTTMHRDDLMQLKEILSEPVRPVKAAGLHPTPEQIEMFAYHLPDATLSNLIDIFVSLSQVDGLYFVCNIDDFKFLADMIQHIPLNLRSRYVFCTAPLNRKEPFVCTTLLKFARQFSRNEPLTFDWLCRHTKWPLAAPKNIKELVHLEAVHDVFDLYLWLSYRFMDMFPDAVLVRDIQKKLDDIIQVGVCNITKLIRASQSAAAPGTAAVVSEDFPLSRTKRDTRAVSDRHGAKSTEALSIAAEVPGERRGKNLKTYRSAPRQEDLKSHGRGSLANRLLREGLLTQEMLRQLESEWQHQHRNGRYGLGSKRDDQNSSKEMGKKKK
;
A
#
# COMPACT_ATOMS: atom_id res chain seq x y z
N MET A 1 49.19 -51.47 -33.65
CA MET A 1 48.34 -50.85 -34.70
C MET A 1 47.08 -51.70 -34.97
N TYR A 2 46.35 -52.11 -33.93
CA TYR A 2 45.27 -53.13 -34.05
C TYR A 2 44.00 -52.88 -33.19
N SER A 3 43.91 -51.76 -32.47
CA SER A 3 42.72 -51.39 -31.67
C SER A 3 41.80 -50.35 -32.33
N VAL A 4 42.32 -49.55 -33.27
CA VAL A 4 41.62 -48.39 -33.86
C VAL A 4 40.60 -48.79 -34.94
N GLN A 5 40.76 -49.98 -35.57
CA GLN A 5 39.87 -50.44 -36.65
C GLN A 5 38.58 -51.15 -36.16
N LEU A 6 38.38 -51.34 -34.86
CA LEU A 6 37.15 -51.98 -34.34
C LEU A 6 36.01 -50.97 -34.09
N GLN A 7 36.32 -49.73 -33.70
CA GLN A 7 35.29 -48.72 -33.41
C GLN A 7 34.60 -48.19 -34.68
N SER A 8 35.31 -48.12 -35.82
CA SER A 8 34.74 -47.67 -37.10
C SER A 8 33.74 -48.65 -37.71
N PHE A 9 33.81 -49.95 -37.37
CA PHE A 9 32.86 -50.96 -37.87
C PHE A 9 31.61 -51.11 -37.00
N LEU A 10 31.66 -50.76 -35.71
CA LEU A 10 30.52 -50.85 -34.79
C LEU A 10 29.68 -49.56 -34.74
N GLY A 11 30.30 -48.38 -34.93
CA GLY A 11 29.60 -47.10 -34.88
C GLY A 11 28.52 -46.90 -35.96
N GLY A 12 28.61 -47.61 -37.10
CA GLY A 12 27.67 -47.48 -38.22
C GLY A 12 26.29 -48.13 -38.02
N PHE A 13 26.15 -49.07 -37.06
CA PHE A 13 24.92 -49.87 -36.90
C PHE A 13 23.91 -49.28 -35.91
N PHE A 14 24.31 -48.34 -35.06
CA PHE A 14 23.46 -47.78 -33.99
C PHE A 14 23.11 -46.29 -34.18
N ALA A 15 23.53 -45.66 -35.27
CA ALA A 15 23.08 -44.31 -35.62
C ALA A 15 21.55 -44.29 -35.86
N PRO A 16 20.80 -43.30 -35.32
CA PRO A 16 19.38 -43.18 -35.60
C PRO A 16 19.14 -42.96 -37.12
N PRO A 17 18.08 -43.53 -37.71
CA PRO A 17 17.86 -43.49 -39.16
C PRO A 17 17.42 -42.10 -39.65
N CYS A 18 16.85 -41.31 -38.74
CA CYS A 18 16.49 -39.91 -38.94
C CYS A 18 17.38 -39.01 -38.08
N GLU A 19 17.58 -37.78 -38.54
CA GLU A 19 18.23 -36.69 -37.84
C GLU A 19 17.25 -35.52 -37.73
N ILE A 20 17.20 -34.92 -36.53
CA ILE A 20 16.27 -33.84 -36.18
C ILE A 20 17.06 -32.55 -36.13
N ASP A 21 16.59 -31.56 -36.90
CA ASP A 21 17.08 -30.19 -36.86
C ASP A 21 15.94 -29.19 -36.57
N VAL A 22 16.27 -28.03 -35.99
CA VAL A 22 15.30 -26.99 -35.59
C VAL A 22 15.81 -25.62 -36.02
N ILE A 23 15.09 -24.99 -36.95
CA ILE A 23 15.41 -23.66 -37.48
C ILE A 23 14.36 -22.67 -37.01
N LEU A 24 14.74 -21.63 -36.27
CA LEU A 24 13.84 -20.54 -35.88
C LEU A 24 13.53 -19.65 -37.09
N ASN A 25 12.30 -19.13 -37.18
CA ASN A 25 11.85 -18.32 -38.31
C ASN A 25 12.64 -17.00 -38.49
N ASP A 26 13.29 -16.52 -37.42
CA ASP A 26 14.07 -15.28 -37.37
C ASP A 26 15.57 -15.52 -37.09
N ALA A 27 16.08 -16.75 -37.31
CA ALA A 27 17.44 -17.16 -36.96
C ALA A 27 18.58 -16.27 -37.54
N GLU A 28 18.38 -15.62 -38.69
CA GLU A 28 19.36 -14.72 -39.30
C GLU A 28 19.43 -13.32 -38.64
N THR A 29 18.36 -12.91 -37.93
CA THR A 29 18.23 -11.55 -37.36
C THR A 29 18.11 -11.54 -35.84
N ARG A 30 17.74 -12.68 -35.23
CA ARG A 30 17.60 -12.83 -33.77
C ARG A 30 18.95 -12.66 -33.07
N LYS A 31 18.95 -11.87 -32.00
CA LYS A 31 20.12 -11.67 -31.13
C LYS A 31 20.54 -12.98 -30.48
N THR A 32 21.82 -13.11 -30.20
CA THR A 32 22.39 -14.22 -29.44
C THR A 32 23.02 -13.68 -28.15
N ALA A 33 22.95 -14.48 -27.09
CA ALA A 33 23.61 -14.21 -25.82
C ALA A 33 24.66 -15.30 -25.55
N GLU A 34 25.60 -15.00 -24.65
CA GLU A 34 26.68 -15.89 -24.27
C GLU A 34 26.50 -16.31 -22.81
N ILE A 35 26.56 -17.61 -22.53
CA ILE A 35 26.39 -18.19 -21.20
C ILE A 35 27.55 -19.14 -20.89
N LYS A 36 28.06 -19.07 -19.65
CA LYS A 36 29.15 -19.92 -19.19
C LYS A 36 28.59 -21.22 -18.62
N THR A 37 28.99 -22.37 -19.16
CA THR A 37 28.51 -23.69 -18.73
C THR A 37 29.30 -24.24 -17.55
N GLU A 38 28.83 -25.36 -16.98
CA GLU A 38 29.45 -26.11 -15.87
C GLU A 38 30.94 -26.40 -16.12
N ASP A 39 31.32 -26.72 -17.36
CA ASP A 39 32.70 -26.95 -17.81
C ASP A 39 33.57 -25.67 -17.86
N GLY A 40 33.00 -24.50 -17.55
CA GLY A 40 33.65 -23.19 -17.68
C GLY A 40 33.77 -22.67 -19.12
N LYS A 41 33.26 -23.41 -20.11
CA LYS A 41 33.19 -23.00 -21.53
C LYS A 41 32.12 -21.92 -21.70
N VAL A 42 32.29 -21.04 -22.69
CA VAL A 42 31.25 -20.10 -23.11
C VAL A 42 30.51 -20.69 -24.31
N GLU A 43 29.20 -20.85 -24.18
CA GLU A 43 28.30 -21.23 -25.27
C GLU A 43 27.45 -20.03 -25.70
N LYS A 44 26.94 -20.07 -26.94
CA LYS A 44 26.24 -18.97 -27.57
C LYS A 44 24.91 -19.46 -28.16
N HIS A 45 23.82 -19.00 -27.56
CA HIS A 45 22.46 -19.45 -27.88
C HIS A 45 21.56 -18.26 -28.25
N PHE A 46 20.42 -18.52 -28.89
CA PHE A 46 19.48 -17.47 -29.25
C PHE A 46 18.86 -16.82 -28.01
N LEU A 47 18.80 -15.49 -28.01
CA LEU A 47 18.25 -14.68 -26.95
C LEU A 47 16.74 -14.46 -27.17
N PHE A 48 15.97 -14.61 -26.10
CA PHE A 48 14.54 -14.33 -26.00
C PHE A 48 14.26 -13.45 -24.78
N TYR A 49 13.10 -12.79 -24.79
CA TYR A 49 12.55 -12.07 -23.65
C TYR A 49 11.19 -12.66 -23.24
N ASP A 50 10.70 -12.31 -22.05
CA ASP A 50 9.36 -12.68 -21.60
C ASP A 50 8.28 -12.18 -22.57
N GLY A 51 7.20 -12.95 -22.74
CA GLY A 51 6.12 -12.66 -23.68
C GLY A 51 6.45 -12.77 -25.17
N GLU A 52 7.71 -13.00 -25.59
CA GLU A 52 8.02 -13.27 -27.00
C GLU A 52 7.44 -14.61 -27.47
N SER A 53 6.91 -14.67 -28.69
CA SER A 53 6.56 -15.92 -29.37
C SER A 53 7.81 -16.70 -29.79
N VAL A 54 7.71 -18.03 -29.83
CA VAL A 54 8.79 -18.93 -30.29
C VAL A 54 8.28 -19.75 -31.46
N SER A 55 8.77 -19.48 -32.67
CA SER A 55 8.30 -20.15 -33.90
C SER A 55 9.44 -20.51 -34.86
N GLY A 56 9.22 -21.55 -35.65
CA GLY A 56 10.24 -22.12 -36.52
C GLY A 56 9.77 -23.35 -37.28
N LYS A 57 10.73 -24.15 -37.74
CA LYS A 57 10.52 -25.41 -38.46
C LYS A 57 11.35 -26.53 -37.85
N VAL A 58 10.72 -27.68 -37.61
CA VAL A 58 11.38 -28.94 -37.24
C VAL A 58 11.63 -29.74 -38.50
N ASN A 59 12.89 -29.95 -38.85
CA ASN A 59 13.32 -30.74 -40.00
C ASN A 59 13.66 -32.16 -39.55
N VAL A 60 12.91 -33.15 -40.03
CA VAL A 60 13.21 -34.58 -39.83
C VAL A 60 13.78 -35.13 -41.14
N SER A 61 15.08 -35.44 -41.13
CA SER A 61 15.84 -35.81 -42.34
C SER A 61 16.35 -37.24 -42.27
N PHE A 62 16.29 -37.99 -43.38
CA PHE A 62 16.83 -39.36 -43.43
C PHE A 62 18.32 -39.36 -43.78
N ARG A 63 19.13 -40.03 -42.94
CA ARG A 63 20.58 -40.19 -43.17
C ARG A 63 20.93 -41.14 -44.32
N GLN A 64 19.97 -41.95 -44.77
CA GLN A 64 20.12 -42.88 -45.91
C GLN A 64 18.81 -42.94 -46.70
N PRO A 65 18.81 -42.72 -48.04
CA PRO A 65 17.61 -42.83 -48.87
C PRO A 65 16.96 -44.22 -48.80
N GLY A 66 15.63 -44.28 -48.91
CA GLY A 66 14.86 -45.52 -48.98
C GLY A 66 14.62 -46.25 -47.65
N LYS A 67 15.18 -45.76 -46.53
CA LYS A 67 14.75 -46.19 -45.19
C LYS A 67 13.41 -45.57 -44.81
N ARG A 68 12.72 -46.23 -43.87
CA ARG A 68 11.43 -45.79 -43.32
C ARG A 68 11.51 -45.72 -41.79
N GLN A 69 10.64 -44.92 -41.17
CA GLN A 69 10.56 -44.78 -39.72
C GLN A 69 9.10 -44.68 -39.26
N GLU A 70 8.59 -45.75 -38.66
CA GLU A 70 7.32 -45.76 -37.91
C GLU A 70 7.45 -44.87 -36.65
N HIS A 71 6.45 -44.05 -36.36
CA HIS A 71 6.38 -43.26 -35.14
C HIS A 71 4.96 -43.29 -34.54
N GLN A 72 4.87 -43.20 -33.22
CA GLN A 72 3.61 -43.04 -32.48
C GLN A 72 3.25 -41.56 -32.26
N GLY A 73 4.06 -40.65 -32.79
CA GLY A 73 3.81 -39.22 -32.81
C GLY A 73 5.11 -38.45 -33.03
N ILE A 74 4.99 -37.21 -33.49
CA ILE A 74 6.07 -36.22 -33.48
C ILE A 74 5.52 -34.99 -32.77
N ARG A 75 6.24 -34.51 -31.76
CA ARG A 75 5.88 -33.29 -31.02
C ARG A 75 7.11 -32.43 -30.78
N ILE A 76 6.87 -31.13 -30.59
CA ILE A 76 7.84 -30.20 -30.03
C ILE A 76 7.30 -29.65 -28.72
N GLU A 77 8.20 -29.46 -27.77
CA GLU A 77 7.93 -29.07 -26.39
C GLU A 77 8.83 -27.86 -26.08
N PHE A 78 8.26 -26.71 -25.72
CA PHE A 78 9.03 -25.61 -25.13
C PHE A 78 9.04 -25.79 -23.62
N VAL A 79 10.22 -25.98 -23.04
CA VAL A 79 10.40 -26.30 -21.63
C VAL A 79 11.28 -25.24 -20.96
N GLY A 80 10.81 -24.73 -19.81
CA GLY A 80 11.61 -23.96 -18.84
C GLY A 80 11.68 -24.73 -17.54
N GLN A 81 12.88 -25.11 -17.09
CA GLN A 81 13.07 -25.94 -15.90
C GLN A 81 14.25 -25.52 -15.03
N ILE A 82 14.14 -25.84 -13.74
CA ILE A 82 15.20 -25.73 -12.73
C ILE A 82 15.78 -27.14 -12.48
N GLU A 83 17.10 -27.26 -12.61
CA GLU A 83 17.88 -28.47 -12.37
C GLU A 83 18.77 -28.24 -11.14
N LEU A 84 18.85 -29.25 -10.26
CA LEU A 84 19.68 -29.21 -9.06
C LEU A 84 20.85 -30.19 -9.23
N PHE A 85 22.09 -29.72 -9.22
CA PHE A 85 23.25 -30.58 -9.54
C PHE A 85 23.46 -31.71 -8.52
N ASN A 86 23.10 -31.47 -7.25
CA ASN A 86 23.18 -32.45 -6.16
C ASN A 86 22.07 -33.50 -6.19
N ASP A 87 21.00 -33.28 -6.94
CA ASP A 87 19.93 -34.26 -7.16
C ASP A 87 19.38 -34.13 -8.59
N LYS A 88 20.05 -34.80 -9.53
CA LYS A 88 19.65 -34.84 -10.95
C LYS A 88 18.35 -35.62 -11.21
N SER A 89 17.68 -36.15 -10.18
CA SER A 89 16.31 -36.69 -10.28
C SER A 89 15.24 -35.65 -9.97
N ASN A 90 15.60 -34.54 -9.31
CA ASN A 90 14.67 -33.49 -8.88
C ASN A 90 14.71 -32.28 -9.83
N THR A 91 14.18 -32.46 -11.05
CA THR A 91 13.99 -31.39 -12.04
C THR A 91 12.61 -30.75 -11.88
N HIS A 92 12.57 -29.43 -11.69
CA HIS A 92 11.33 -28.66 -11.58
C HIS A 92 11.04 -27.90 -12.87
N GLU A 93 10.21 -28.48 -13.75
CA GLU A 93 9.57 -27.75 -14.85
C GLU A 93 8.62 -26.69 -14.28
N PHE A 94 8.74 -25.45 -14.76
CA PHE A 94 7.86 -24.33 -14.40
C PHE A 94 7.13 -23.74 -15.62
N VAL A 95 7.60 -24.02 -16.83
CA VAL A 95 6.87 -23.85 -18.10
C VAL A 95 7.05 -25.10 -18.94
N ASN A 96 5.96 -25.67 -19.45
CA ASN A 96 5.99 -26.74 -20.46
C ASN A 96 4.81 -26.52 -21.44
N LEU A 97 5.13 -26.24 -22.71
CA LEU A 97 4.15 -26.05 -23.78
C LEU A 97 4.39 -27.11 -24.86
N VAL A 98 3.40 -27.95 -25.13
CA VAL A 98 3.49 -29.06 -26.10
C VAL A 98 2.71 -28.74 -27.37
N LYS A 99 3.29 -29.01 -28.54
CA LYS A 99 2.62 -28.92 -29.84
C LYS A 99 2.88 -30.18 -30.67
N GLU A 100 1.82 -30.90 -31.00
CA GLU A 100 1.88 -32.06 -31.89
C GLU A 100 2.11 -31.60 -33.34
N LEU A 101 3.07 -32.24 -34.00
CA LEU A 101 3.50 -31.97 -35.37
C LEU A 101 3.07 -33.08 -36.33
N ALA A 102 3.01 -34.32 -35.84
CA ALA A 102 2.45 -35.45 -36.58
C ALA A 102 1.78 -36.47 -35.64
N LEU A 103 0.60 -36.95 -36.05
CA LEU A 103 -0.08 -38.13 -35.49
C LEU A 103 0.74 -39.42 -35.74
N PRO A 104 0.40 -40.56 -35.11
CA PRO A 104 1.01 -41.86 -35.41
C PRO A 104 1.04 -42.18 -36.92
N GLY A 105 2.16 -42.68 -37.43
CA GLY A 105 2.33 -42.95 -38.87
C GLY A 105 3.70 -43.50 -39.26
N GLU A 106 3.97 -43.53 -40.58
CA GLU A 106 5.25 -43.94 -41.17
C GLU A 106 5.85 -42.78 -41.97
N LEU A 107 7.09 -42.38 -41.64
CA LEU A 107 7.91 -41.51 -42.47
C LEU A 107 8.67 -42.33 -43.51
N THR A 108 8.57 -41.94 -44.77
CA THR A 108 9.24 -42.58 -45.93
C THR A 108 10.20 -41.64 -46.68
N GLN A 109 10.18 -40.35 -46.33
CA GLN A 109 11.02 -39.30 -46.90
C GLN A 109 11.23 -38.20 -45.84
N SER A 110 12.27 -37.37 -46.00
CA SER A 110 12.50 -36.20 -45.15
C SER A 110 11.30 -35.23 -45.19
N ARG A 111 10.96 -34.62 -44.06
CA ARG A 111 9.85 -33.65 -43.92
C ARG A 111 10.20 -32.53 -42.96
N SER A 112 9.63 -31.35 -43.22
CA SER A 112 9.67 -30.20 -42.32
C SER A 112 8.29 -29.98 -41.73
N TYR A 113 8.24 -29.59 -40.45
CA TYR A 113 7.03 -29.32 -39.70
C TYR A 113 7.09 -27.94 -39.07
N ASP A 114 6.16 -27.06 -39.43
CA ASP A 114 6.10 -25.70 -38.92
C ASP A 114 5.52 -25.69 -37.50
N PHE A 115 6.16 -24.94 -36.59
CA PHE A 115 5.70 -24.80 -35.21
C PHE A 115 5.67 -23.34 -34.78
N GLU A 116 4.80 -23.06 -33.82
CA GLU A 116 4.66 -21.74 -33.19
C GLU A 116 4.04 -21.90 -31.81
N PHE A 117 4.68 -21.29 -30.82
CA PHE A 117 4.13 -21.01 -29.50
C PHE A 117 3.99 -19.49 -29.39
N MET A 118 2.75 -18.99 -29.31
CA MET A 118 2.50 -17.55 -29.21
C MET A 118 2.64 -17.05 -27.77
N GLN A 119 3.22 -15.86 -27.59
CA GLN A 119 3.28 -15.15 -26.30
C GLN A 119 3.75 -16.01 -25.12
N VAL A 120 4.92 -16.65 -25.27
CA VAL A 120 5.42 -17.62 -24.30
C VAL A 120 5.89 -16.92 -23.03
N GLU A 121 5.29 -17.25 -21.89
CA GLU A 121 5.75 -16.83 -20.56
C GLU A 121 7.15 -17.39 -20.28
N LYS A 122 8.08 -16.52 -19.90
CA LYS A 122 9.46 -16.83 -19.53
C LYS A 122 9.82 -16.02 -18.27
N PRO A 123 9.27 -16.39 -17.11
CA PRO A 123 9.22 -15.52 -15.93
C PRO A 123 10.55 -15.32 -15.19
N TYR A 124 11.64 -15.97 -15.63
CA TYR A 124 12.95 -15.94 -14.98
C TYR A 124 14.08 -15.80 -16.02
N GLU A 125 15.21 -15.22 -15.63
CA GLU A 125 16.42 -15.16 -16.44
C GLU A 125 17.15 -16.53 -16.44
N SER A 126 17.72 -16.94 -17.58
CA SER A 126 18.54 -18.16 -17.69
C SER A 126 19.78 -18.05 -16.79
N TYR A 127 20.00 -19.03 -15.92
CA TYR A 127 21.04 -18.99 -14.89
C TYR A 127 21.82 -20.31 -14.83
N ILE A 128 23.15 -20.23 -14.73
CA ILE A 128 24.01 -21.37 -14.40
C ILE A 128 24.82 -20.98 -13.16
N GLY A 129 24.51 -21.65 -12.06
CA GLY A 129 25.08 -21.41 -10.73
C GLY A 129 26.12 -22.45 -10.31
N ALA A 130 26.36 -22.53 -9.00
CA ALA A 130 27.25 -23.52 -8.40
C ALA A 130 26.52 -24.83 -8.03
N ASN A 131 25.23 -24.75 -7.65
CA ASN A 131 24.39 -25.89 -7.26
C ASN A 131 23.10 -26.02 -8.10
N VAL A 132 22.74 -24.98 -8.86
CA VAL A 132 21.45 -24.88 -9.58
C VAL A 132 21.63 -24.33 -10.99
N ARG A 133 20.82 -24.84 -11.93
CA ARG A 133 20.73 -24.37 -13.32
C ARG A 133 19.28 -24.11 -13.68
N LEU A 134 18.99 -22.96 -14.26
CA LEU A 134 17.69 -22.57 -14.82
C LEU A 134 17.88 -22.40 -16.32
N ARG A 135 17.26 -23.28 -17.13
CA ARG A 135 17.41 -23.29 -18.59
C ARG A 135 16.05 -23.32 -19.29
N TYR A 136 16.04 -22.78 -20.50
CA TYR A 136 14.93 -22.87 -21.45
C TYR A 136 15.41 -23.61 -22.69
N PHE A 137 14.59 -24.49 -23.25
CA PHE A 137 14.96 -25.23 -24.46
C PHE A 137 13.73 -25.70 -25.26
N LEU A 138 13.94 -25.86 -26.56
CA LEU A 138 13.02 -26.58 -27.44
C LEU A 138 13.43 -28.05 -27.49
N LYS A 139 12.52 -28.95 -27.12
CA LYS A 139 12.69 -30.40 -27.11
C LYS A 139 11.78 -31.01 -28.17
N VAL A 140 12.38 -31.60 -29.20
CA VAL A 140 11.64 -32.36 -30.22
C VAL A 140 11.69 -33.84 -29.85
N THR A 141 10.51 -34.47 -29.81
CA THR A 141 10.35 -35.88 -29.47
C THR A 141 9.63 -36.61 -30.60
N ILE A 142 10.32 -37.56 -31.26
CA ILE A 142 9.70 -38.54 -32.16
C ILE A 142 9.47 -39.81 -31.33
N VAL A 143 8.19 -40.10 -31.03
CA VAL A 143 7.79 -41.23 -30.18
C VAL A 143 7.89 -42.54 -30.96
N ARG A 144 8.57 -43.55 -30.41
CA ARG A 144 8.91 -44.80 -31.13
C ARG A 144 8.76 -46.01 -30.22
N ARG A 145 8.33 -47.14 -30.80
CA ARG A 145 8.01 -48.40 -30.07
C ARG A 145 9.15 -49.02 -29.23
N LEU A 146 10.40 -48.58 -29.38
CA LEU A 146 11.56 -49.12 -28.67
C LEU A 146 12.30 -48.05 -27.85
N SER A 147 12.62 -46.92 -28.48
CA SER A 147 13.27 -45.78 -27.85
C SER A 147 12.98 -44.52 -28.64
N ASP A 148 12.45 -43.50 -27.99
CA ASP A 148 12.13 -42.21 -28.59
C ASP A 148 13.39 -41.52 -29.10
N LEU A 149 13.28 -40.80 -30.22
CA LEU A 149 14.35 -39.94 -30.70
C LEU A 149 14.07 -38.52 -30.19
N VAL A 150 14.81 -38.13 -29.16
CA VAL A 150 14.73 -36.82 -28.51
C VAL A 150 15.91 -35.96 -28.93
N LYS A 151 15.65 -34.67 -29.19
CA LYS A 151 16.68 -33.67 -29.49
C LYS A 151 16.32 -32.34 -28.83
N GLU A 152 17.26 -31.78 -28.05
CA GLU A 152 17.11 -30.49 -27.37
C GLU A 152 17.92 -29.38 -28.07
N TYR A 153 17.42 -28.15 -27.94
CA TYR A 153 18.00 -26.89 -28.41
C TYR A 153 17.83 -25.82 -27.32
N ASP A 154 18.91 -25.50 -26.60
CA ASP A 154 18.92 -24.50 -25.54
C ASP A 154 18.71 -23.06 -26.06
N LEU A 155 18.07 -22.25 -25.23
CA LEU A 155 17.73 -20.85 -25.44
C LEU A 155 18.12 -20.04 -24.21
N ILE A 156 18.54 -18.79 -24.40
CA ILE A 156 18.79 -17.85 -23.31
C ILE A 156 17.62 -16.89 -23.18
N VAL A 157 17.11 -16.73 -21.97
CA VAL A 157 16.12 -15.71 -21.61
C VAL A 157 16.80 -14.67 -20.74
N HIS A 158 16.62 -13.39 -21.04
CA HIS A 158 16.95 -12.31 -20.10
C HIS A 158 15.66 -11.63 -19.60
N GLN A 159 15.67 -11.15 -18.36
CA GLN A 159 14.54 -10.45 -17.74
C GLN A 159 14.88 -8.96 -17.53
N LEU A 160 14.36 -8.09 -18.40
CA LEU A 160 14.61 -6.65 -18.34
C LEU A 160 13.83 -5.98 -17.20
N ALA A 161 14.40 -5.95 -16.01
CA ALA A 161 13.87 -5.22 -14.88
C ALA A 161 14.19 -3.71 -14.97
N THR A 162 13.18 -2.87 -15.24
CA THR A 162 13.28 -1.42 -15.04
C THR A 162 13.05 -1.08 -13.57
N TYR A 163 14.12 -0.75 -12.85
CA TYR A 163 14.00 -0.12 -11.53
C TYR A 163 13.86 1.40 -11.69
N PRO A 164 13.04 2.09 -10.88
CA PRO A 164 12.99 3.54 -10.90
C PRO A 164 14.31 4.12 -10.38
N ASP A 165 14.77 5.23 -10.97
CA ASP A 165 16.02 5.95 -10.62
C ASP A 165 15.92 6.73 -9.29
N VAL A 166 15.50 6.04 -8.24
CA VAL A 166 15.50 6.54 -6.86
C VAL A 166 16.94 6.54 -6.36
N ASN A 167 17.65 7.64 -6.62
CA ASN A 167 19.02 7.90 -6.19
C ASN A 167 19.14 8.15 -4.67
N ASN A 168 18.63 7.22 -3.87
CA ASN A 168 18.84 7.17 -2.43
C ASN A 168 20.25 6.66 -2.17
N SER A 169 21.16 7.59 -1.86
CA SER A 169 22.53 7.26 -1.46
C SER A 169 22.53 6.40 -0.19
N ILE A 170 23.08 5.19 -0.28
CA ILE A 170 23.26 4.34 0.91
C ILE A 170 24.54 4.73 1.61
N LYS A 171 24.47 4.85 2.95
CA LYS A 171 25.61 5.01 3.84
C LYS A 171 25.83 3.70 4.60
N MET A 172 27.09 3.26 4.68
CA MET A 172 27.55 2.08 5.40
C MET A 172 28.64 2.50 6.39
N GLU A 173 28.36 2.39 7.68
CA GLU A 173 29.26 2.82 8.75
C GLU A 173 30.04 1.64 9.34
N VAL A 174 31.35 1.83 9.53
CA VAL A 174 32.25 0.92 10.26
C VAL A 174 32.78 1.68 11.47
N GLY A 175 32.10 1.48 12.61
CA GLY A 175 32.40 2.12 13.89
C GLY A 175 33.02 1.17 14.91
N ILE A 176 34.11 1.59 15.54
CA ILE A 176 34.64 1.05 16.80
C ILE A 176 34.78 2.24 17.75
N GLU A 177 34.06 2.22 18.86
CA GLU A 177 33.96 3.35 19.79
C GLU A 177 35.34 3.90 20.20
N ASP A 178 35.49 5.23 20.13
CA ASP A 178 36.73 5.99 20.30
C ASP A 178 37.95 5.57 19.43
N CYS A 179 37.85 4.57 18.56
CA CYS A 179 39.01 3.98 17.88
C CYS A 179 38.98 4.11 16.36
N LEU A 180 37.81 3.90 15.74
CA LEU A 180 37.63 3.92 14.30
C LEU A 180 36.21 4.39 13.95
N HIS A 181 36.09 5.25 12.95
CA HIS A 181 34.83 5.57 12.30
C HIS A 181 35.11 5.86 10.84
N ILE A 182 34.68 4.93 9.97
CA ILE A 182 34.70 5.08 8.52
C ILE A 182 33.25 5.03 8.04
N GLU A 183 32.89 5.96 7.15
CA GLU A 183 31.61 5.96 6.45
C GLU A 183 31.88 5.70 4.95
N PHE A 184 31.18 4.74 4.35
CA PHE A 184 31.17 4.53 2.90
C PHE A 184 29.79 4.88 2.35
N GLU A 185 29.73 5.87 1.47
CA GLU A 185 28.52 6.37 0.83
C GLU A 185 28.54 5.99 -0.66
N TYR A 186 27.45 5.44 -1.20
CA TYR A 186 27.35 5.08 -2.62
C TYR A 186 25.99 5.42 -3.23
N ASN A 187 25.97 5.75 -4.52
CA ASN A 187 24.90 6.54 -5.15
C ASN A 187 23.56 5.82 -5.35
N LYS A 188 23.54 4.51 -5.61
CA LYS A 188 22.30 3.73 -5.80
C LYS A 188 22.25 2.47 -4.92
N SER A 189 21.04 2.05 -4.57
CA SER A 189 20.77 0.76 -3.91
C SER A 189 20.72 -0.44 -4.87
N LYS A 190 20.64 -0.16 -6.18
CA LYS A 190 20.52 -1.13 -7.28
C LYS A 190 21.28 -0.59 -8.48
N TYR A 191 21.88 -1.49 -9.25
CA TYR A 191 22.68 -1.18 -10.43
C TYR A 191 22.27 -2.10 -11.57
N HIS A 192 22.19 -1.56 -12.78
CA HIS A 192 22.16 -2.38 -13.99
C HIS A 192 23.55 -3.03 -14.20
N LEU A 193 23.62 -4.16 -14.92
CA LEU A 193 24.88 -4.91 -15.14
C LEU A 193 25.96 -4.14 -15.93
N LYS A 194 25.65 -2.92 -16.38
CA LYS A 194 26.56 -1.99 -17.07
C LYS A 194 26.68 -0.62 -16.37
N ASP A 195 26.10 -0.46 -15.19
CA ASP A 195 26.28 0.75 -14.40
C ASP A 195 27.66 0.77 -13.73
N VAL A 196 28.08 1.96 -13.31
CA VAL A 196 29.21 2.18 -12.42
C VAL A 196 28.69 2.42 -11.01
N ILE A 197 29.22 1.69 -10.03
CA ILE A 197 29.00 1.97 -8.60
C ILE A 197 29.87 3.19 -8.25
N VAL A 198 29.23 4.32 -7.98
CA VAL A 198 29.92 5.58 -7.65
C VAL A 198 29.78 5.86 -6.16
N GLY A 199 30.91 5.99 -5.46
CA GLY A 199 30.91 6.17 -4.01
C GLY A 199 32.07 6.98 -3.44
N LYS A 200 32.00 7.24 -2.14
CA LYS A 200 32.97 8.00 -1.34
C LYS A 200 33.22 7.32 -0.01
N ILE A 201 34.48 7.19 0.36
CA ILE A 201 34.90 6.76 1.71
C ILE A 201 35.37 7.99 2.50
N TYR A 202 34.76 8.20 3.67
CA TYR A 202 35.07 9.26 4.61
C TYR A 202 35.77 8.70 5.85
N PHE A 203 37.00 9.13 6.12
CA PHE A 203 37.76 8.73 7.31
C PHE A 203 37.51 9.71 8.47
N LEU A 204 36.39 9.52 9.19
CA LEU A 204 35.88 10.42 10.24
C LEU A 204 36.70 10.32 11.56
N LEU A 205 37.11 9.11 11.94
CA LEU A 205 38.02 8.83 13.05
C LEU A 205 38.92 7.66 12.70
N VAL A 206 40.24 7.82 12.86
CA VAL A 206 41.22 6.74 12.67
C VAL A 206 42.28 6.87 13.76
N ARG A 207 42.17 6.07 14.83
CA ARG A 207 43.23 5.90 15.85
C ARG A 207 43.96 4.56 15.72
N ILE A 208 43.35 3.57 15.05
CA ILE A 208 43.97 2.28 14.70
C ILE A 208 44.74 2.40 13.38
N LYS A 209 45.93 1.78 13.29
CA LYS A 209 46.67 1.66 12.03
C LYS A 209 46.06 0.56 11.15
N ILE A 210 45.27 0.95 10.16
CA ILE A 210 44.87 0.07 9.05
C ILE A 210 46.11 -0.21 8.20
N GLN A 211 46.31 -1.47 7.81
CA GLN A 211 47.42 -1.89 6.93
C GLN A 211 46.97 -2.03 5.48
N HIS A 212 45.79 -2.59 5.25
CA HIS A 212 45.20 -2.87 3.95
C HIS A 212 43.68 -2.67 4.03
N MET A 213 43.05 -2.26 2.93
CA MET A 213 41.60 -2.11 2.80
C MET A 213 41.16 -2.46 1.37
N GLU A 214 40.21 -3.38 1.22
CA GLU A 214 39.58 -3.76 -0.05
C GLU A 214 38.05 -3.72 0.04
N LEU A 215 37.39 -3.57 -1.11
CA LEU A 215 35.96 -3.77 -1.31
C LEU A 215 35.76 -4.96 -2.26
N GLN A 216 34.92 -5.92 -1.87
CA GLN A 216 34.64 -7.11 -2.66
C GLN A 216 33.18 -7.11 -3.16
N LEU A 217 32.98 -7.43 -4.43
CA LEU A 217 31.67 -7.78 -4.97
C LEU A 217 31.49 -9.30 -4.83
N ILE A 218 30.59 -9.75 -3.95
CA ILE A 218 30.39 -11.16 -3.64
C ILE A 218 28.99 -11.61 -4.12
N LYS A 219 28.96 -12.57 -5.05
CA LYS A 219 27.74 -13.29 -5.43
C LYS A 219 27.45 -14.34 -4.36
N LYS A 220 26.25 -14.33 -3.79
CA LYS A 220 25.79 -15.34 -2.82
C LYS A 220 24.62 -16.13 -3.42
N GLU A 221 24.85 -17.41 -3.67
CA GLU A 221 23.83 -18.35 -4.12
C GLU A 221 23.26 -19.10 -2.91
N ILE A 222 21.93 -19.23 -2.83
CA ILE A 222 21.26 -19.96 -1.75
C ILE A 222 20.23 -20.89 -2.37
N THR A 223 20.42 -22.19 -2.20
CA THR A 223 19.65 -23.24 -2.86
C THR A 223 18.95 -24.11 -1.82
N GLY A 224 17.62 -24.15 -1.86
CA GLY A 224 16.79 -24.92 -0.92
C GLY A 224 16.38 -26.27 -1.51
N ILE A 225 16.55 -27.35 -0.73
CA ILE A 225 16.07 -28.70 -1.08
C ILE A 225 15.32 -29.26 0.13
N GLY A 226 13.99 -29.25 0.05
CA GLY A 226 13.12 -29.62 1.17
C GLY A 226 13.39 -28.75 2.42
N PRO A 227 13.65 -29.34 3.60
CA PRO A 227 13.99 -28.60 4.82
C PRO A 227 15.47 -28.16 4.89
N SER A 228 16.30 -28.49 3.88
CA SER A 228 17.72 -28.16 3.85
C SER A 228 18.02 -26.96 2.96
N THR A 229 19.04 -26.18 3.29
CA THR A 229 19.54 -25.07 2.46
C THR A 229 21.06 -25.14 2.34
N THR A 230 21.56 -25.04 1.12
CA THR A 230 22.99 -24.88 0.80
C THR A 230 23.24 -23.41 0.46
N THR A 231 24.42 -22.90 0.81
CA THR A 231 24.83 -21.52 0.50
C THR A 231 26.24 -21.54 -0.07
N GLU A 232 26.41 -20.95 -1.25
CA GLU A 232 27.72 -20.74 -1.88
C GLU A 232 28.01 -19.24 -2.01
N THR A 233 29.29 -18.89 -1.97
CA THR A 233 29.76 -17.51 -2.10
C THR A 233 30.95 -17.41 -3.04
N GLU A 234 30.80 -16.66 -4.13
CA GLU A 234 31.82 -16.41 -5.14
C GLU A 234 32.21 -14.92 -5.12
N THR A 235 33.50 -14.62 -4.99
CA THR A 235 33.99 -13.24 -5.15
C THR A 235 34.12 -12.92 -6.63
N ILE A 236 33.22 -12.07 -7.14
CA ILE A 236 33.13 -11.68 -8.55
C ILE A 236 34.21 -10.65 -8.90
N ALA A 237 34.47 -9.70 -7.99
CA ALA A 237 35.50 -8.69 -8.16
C ALA A 237 36.08 -8.25 -6.81
N LYS A 238 37.32 -7.77 -6.83
CA LYS A 238 38.06 -7.20 -5.69
C LYS A 238 38.62 -5.85 -6.10
N TYR A 239 38.41 -4.85 -5.26
CA TYR A 239 38.90 -3.48 -5.46
C TYR A 239 39.72 -3.07 -4.24
N GLU A 240 41.04 -3.08 -4.38
CA GLU A 240 41.97 -2.61 -3.35
C GLU A 240 41.85 -1.08 -3.26
N ILE A 241 41.48 -0.58 -2.08
CA ILE A 241 41.23 0.85 -1.83
C ILE A 241 42.52 1.57 -1.43
N MET A 242 43.32 0.93 -0.56
CA MET A 242 44.56 1.51 -0.02
C MET A 242 45.39 0.47 0.73
N ASP A 243 46.70 0.47 0.46
CA ASP A 243 47.72 0.00 1.41
C ASP A 243 48.26 1.18 2.23
N GLY A 244 48.41 0.97 3.54
CA GLY A 244 48.90 1.97 4.49
C GLY A 244 47.80 2.72 5.27
N ALA A 245 48.24 3.44 6.30
CA ALA A 245 47.34 4.03 7.29
C ALA A 245 46.64 5.32 6.78
N PRO A 246 45.29 5.43 6.87
CA PRO A 246 44.57 6.65 6.53
C PRO A 246 44.91 7.81 7.47
N VAL A 247 44.79 9.03 6.93
CA VAL A 247 44.78 10.28 7.71
C VAL A 247 43.34 10.80 7.80
N LYS A 248 42.92 11.23 8.99
CA LYS A 248 41.57 11.76 9.25
C LYS A 248 41.24 12.92 8.29
N GLY A 249 40.03 12.88 7.72
CA GLY A 249 39.55 13.90 6.78
C GLY A 249 39.96 13.69 5.31
N ARG A 250 40.69 12.62 4.99
CA ARG A 250 40.86 12.17 3.59
C ARG A 250 39.50 11.67 3.06
N ILE A 251 39.23 11.95 1.79
CA ILE A 251 38.12 11.35 1.02
C ILE A 251 38.75 10.51 -0.10
N VAL A 252 38.19 9.33 -0.35
CA VAL A 252 38.52 8.52 -1.53
C VAL A 252 37.25 8.35 -2.35
N THR A 253 37.26 8.82 -3.59
CA THR A 253 36.22 8.53 -4.59
C THR A 253 36.47 7.14 -5.19
N LEU A 254 35.40 6.37 -5.36
CA LEU A 254 35.43 5.05 -5.99
C LEU A 254 34.45 5.02 -7.15
N ASP A 255 34.96 4.68 -8.33
CA ASP A 255 34.20 4.36 -9.52
C ASP A 255 34.47 2.88 -9.84
N VAL A 256 33.46 2.03 -9.64
CA VAL A 256 33.56 0.58 -9.80
C VAL A 256 32.68 0.13 -10.96
N GLU A 257 33.30 -0.22 -12.09
CA GLU A 257 32.61 -0.69 -13.29
C GLU A 257 32.01 -2.08 -13.08
N GLY A 258 30.72 -2.25 -13.39
CA GLY A 258 30.07 -3.57 -13.45
C GLY A 258 30.64 -4.43 -14.59
N CYS A 259 30.79 -5.74 -14.34
CA CYS A 259 31.52 -6.67 -15.22
C CYS A 259 30.90 -6.85 -16.62
N SER A 260 31.23 -5.96 -17.56
CA SER A 260 31.15 -6.22 -19.01
C SER A 260 32.29 -5.49 -19.74
N GLY A 261 32.78 -6.09 -20.83
CA GLY A 261 34.03 -5.68 -21.49
C GLY A 261 34.00 -4.30 -22.16
N PRO A 262 35.18 -3.75 -22.52
CA PRO A 262 35.33 -2.36 -22.94
C PRO A 262 34.72 -2.10 -24.32
N ASN A 263 33.62 -1.34 -24.37
CA ASN A 263 33.25 -0.40 -25.44
C ASN A 263 31.83 0.19 -25.22
N VAL A 264 31.73 1.45 -24.76
CA VAL A 264 31.08 2.55 -25.51
C VAL A 264 31.67 3.88 -25.02
N MET A 265 32.61 4.46 -25.76
CA MET A 265 32.85 5.91 -25.74
C MET A 265 32.54 6.45 -27.13
N LEU A 266 31.55 7.34 -27.24
CA LEU A 266 31.06 7.78 -28.55
C LEU A 266 32.11 8.64 -29.28
N PRO A 267 32.44 8.36 -30.56
CA PRO A 267 33.54 9.03 -31.28
C PRO A 267 33.44 10.57 -31.40
N TRP A 268 32.29 11.17 -31.09
CA TRP A 268 32.05 12.60 -31.23
C TRP A 268 32.50 13.45 -30.04
N ILE A 269 32.63 12.86 -28.84
CA ILE A 269 33.18 13.57 -27.66
C ILE A 269 34.66 13.88 -27.87
N VAL A 270 35.37 12.96 -28.55
CA VAL A 270 36.81 13.01 -28.82
C VAL A 270 37.22 14.31 -29.52
N THR A 271 36.45 14.81 -30.48
CA THR A 271 36.81 16.00 -31.28
C THR A 271 36.97 17.27 -30.44
N ASN A 272 36.06 17.52 -29.49
CA ASN A 272 36.11 18.72 -28.64
C ASN A 272 37.02 18.53 -27.42
N VAL A 273 37.15 17.30 -26.89
CA VAL A 273 38.13 17.00 -25.84
C VAL A 273 39.57 17.06 -26.37
N LEU A 274 39.81 16.74 -27.64
CA LEU A 274 41.09 16.99 -28.32
C LEU A 274 41.38 18.50 -28.45
N ALA A 275 40.39 19.34 -28.76
CA ALA A 275 40.58 20.78 -28.81
C ALA A 275 41.01 21.33 -27.43
N LEU A 276 40.39 20.88 -26.33
CA LEU A 276 40.77 21.25 -24.96
C LEU A 276 42.17 20.76 -24.55
N THR A 277 42.65 19.66 -25.11
CA THR A 277 43.97 19.09 -24.76
C THR A 277 45.10 19.57 -25.67
N PHE A 278 44.82 20.14 -26.85
CA PHE A 278 45.84 20.56 -27.82
C PHE A 278 45.73 21.99 -28.38
N SER A 279 44.61 22.71 -28.25
CA SER A 279 44.52 24.11 -28.71
C SER A 279 43.37 24.95 -28.10
N SER A 280 43.74 25.86 -27.20
CA SER A 280 43.08 27.18 -26.95
C SER A 280 41.60 27.25 -26.50
N GLY A 281 40.87 26.14 -26.34
CA GLY A 281 39.54 26.15 -25.74
C GLY A 281 39.57 26.37 -24.21
N HIS A 282 38.51 26.95 -23.64
CA HIS A 282 38.28 26.98 -22.19
C HIS A 282 37.31 25.86 -21.78
N VAL A 283 37.38 25.38 -20.54
CA VAL A 283 36.54 24.24 -20.09
C VAL A 283 35.05 24.53 -20.24
N ASP A 284 34.66 25.81 -20.12
CA ASP A 284 33.27 26.26 -20.32
C ASP A 284 32.75 26.05 -21.75
N ASP A 285 33.61 25.83 -22.76
CA ASP A 285 33.20 25.51 -24.13
C ASP A 285 32.49 24.15 -24.22
N LEU A 286 32.63 23.28 -23.20
CA LEU A 286 31.82 22.07 -23.04
C LEU A 286 30.43 22.35 -22.46
N PHE A 287 30.21 23.47 -21.77
CA PHE A 287 28.95 23.75 -21.06
C PHE A 287 27.71 23.74 -21.96
N PRO A 288 27.71 24.28 -23.20
CA PRO A 288 26.57 24.15 -24.11
C PRO A 288 26.23 22.70 -24.48
N PHE A 289 27.24 21.83 -24.58
CA PHE A 289 27.05 20.40 -24.88
C PHE A 289 26.55 19.64 -23.67
N PHE A 290 27.12 19.90 -22.48
CA PHE A 290 26.61 19.40 -21.21
C PHE A 290 25.15 19.82 -20.98
N LEU A 291 24.83 21.10 -21.18
CA LEU A 291 23.48 21.63 -21.00
C LEU A 291 22.49 21.01 -22.00
N ARG A 292 22.90 20.78 -23.26
CA ARG A 292 22.08 20.06 -24.24
C ARG A 292 21.82 18.62 -23.82
N HIS A 293 22.81 17.92 -23.27
CA HIS A 293 22.63 16.56 -22.76
C HIS A 293 21.76 16.54 -21.49
N ALA A 294 21.99 17.45 -20.54
CA ALA A 294 21.19 17.61 -19.35
C ALA A 294 19.71 17.90 -19.68
N LYS A 295 19.43 18.68 -20.74
CA LYS A 295 18.08 18.91 -21.26
C LYS A 295 17.44 17.66 -21.90
N GLN A 296 18.23 16.77 -22.51
CA GLN A 296 17.73 15.48 -23.01
C GLN A 296 17.41 14.49 -21.88
N ILE A 297 18.18 14.52 -20.78
CA ILE A 297 17.93 13.68 -19.59
C ILE A 297 16.82 14.28 -18.71
N PHE A 298 16.70 15.61 -18.66
CA PHE A 298 15.71 16.34 -17.88
C PHE A 298 14.97 17.39 -18.74
N PRO A 299 13.98 16.98 -19.56
CA PRO A 299 13.25 17.89 -20.46
C PRO A 299 12.60 19.10 -19.77
N MET A 300 12.30 19.00 -18.47
CA MET A 300 11.84 20.12 -17.64
C MET A 300 12.74 21.35 -17.70
N LEU A 301 14.04 21.19 -17.99
CA LEU A 301 15.01 22.28 -18.09
C LEU A 301 14.81 23.18 -19.34
N ASP A 302 14.01 22.75 -20.32
CA ASP A 302 13.62 23.57 -21.48
C ASP A 302 12.25 24.24 -21.30
N CYS A 303 11.31 23.60 -20.59
CA CYS A 303 9.91 24.05 -20.48
C CYS A 303 9.49 24.58 -19.08
N MET A 304 10.43 24.73 -18.15
CA MET A 304 10.18 25.09 -16.74
C MET A 304 9.22 26.28 -16.54
N ASP A 305 9.37 27.35 -17.33
CA ASP A 305 8.54 28.54 -17.21
C ASP A 305 7.15 28.38 -17.84
N ASP A 306 6.95 27.43 -18.75
CA ASP A 306 5.63 27.08 -19.28
C ASP A 306 4.89 26.12 -18.33
N LEU A 307 5.59 25.13 -17.78
CA LEU A 307 5.05 24.29 -16.69
C LEU A 307 4.55 25.14 -15.53
N ARG A 308 5.35 26.13 -15.08
CA ARG A 308 4.97 27.10 -14.02
C ARG A 308 3.71 27.92 -14.33
N LYS A 309 3.44 28.25 -15.60
CA LYS A 309 2.20 28.95 -16.01
C LYS A 309 1.00 28.01 -15.97
N ILE A 310 1.20 26.74 -16.35
CA ILE A 310 0.14 25.73 -16.39
C ILE A 310 -0.25 25.28 -14.97
N SER A 311 0.71 25.22 -14.03
CA SER A 311 0.50 24.97 -12.60
C SER A 311 0.30 26.24 -11.76
N ASP A 312 0.06 27.40 -12.38
CA ASP A 312 -0.33 28.60 -11.65
C ASP A 312 -1.79 28.47 -11.20
N LEU A 313 -1.99 28.22 -9.91
CA LEU A 313 -3.30 28.02 -9.29
C LEU A 313 -3.79 29.25 -8.50
N ARG A 314 -3.16 30.41 -8.74
CA ARG A 314 -3.61 31.68 -8.15
C ARG A 314 -4.88 32.18 -8.83
N LEU A 315 -5.65 32.96 -8.07
CA LEU A 315 -6.99 33.45 -8.45
C LEU A 315 -7.97 32.34 -8.93
N PRO A 316 -8.20 31.24 -8.18
CA PRO A 316 -9.19 30.20 -8.54
C PRO A 316 -10.60 30.69 -8.94
N PRO A 317 -11.15 31.82 -8.44
CA PRO A 317 -12.43 32.33 -8.92
C PRO A 317 -12.52 32.59 -10.44
N ASN A 318 -11.39 32.81 -11.10
CA ASN A 318 -11.31 33.06 -12.54
C ASN A 318 -11.57 31.80 -13.38
N TRP A 319 -11.48 30.60 -12.80
CA TRP A 319 -11.76 29.33 -13.49
C TRP A 319 -13.26 29.13 -13.77
N TYR A 320 -14.12 29.96 -13.18
CA TYR A 320 -15.58 29.85 -13.24
C TYR A 320 -16.22 31.13 -13.81
N PRO A 321 -15.97 31.47 -15.09
CA PRO A 321 -16.44 32.73 -15.68
C PRO A 321 -17.97 32.87 -15.64
N ASP A 322 -18.70 31.76 -15.86
CA ASP A 322 -20.17 31.74 -15.80
C ASP A 322 -20.69 32.18 -14.41
N ALA A 323 -20.02 31.75 -13.33
CA ALA A 323 -20.35 32.14 -11.97
C ALA A 323 -19.90 33.56 -11.59
N ARG A 324 -18.90 34.13 -12.30
CA ARG A 324 -18.52 35.55 -12.20
C ARG A 324 -19.42 36.48 -13.02
N ALA A 325 -20.15 35.94 -14.01
CA ALA A 325 -21.02 36.71 -14.89
C ALA A 325 -22.41 37.01 -14.30
N ILE A 326 -22.75 36.42 -13.14
CA ILE A 326 -24.01 36.62 -12.42
C ILE A 326 -23.76 37.20 -11.03
N GLN A 327 -24.74 37.91 -10.47
CA GLN A 327 -24.72 38.30 -9.07
C GLN A 327 -25.10 37.10 -8.20
N ARG A 328 -24.18 36.66 -7.33
CA ARG A 328 -24.40 35.57 -6.35
C ARG A 328 -24.39 36.14 -4.94
N LYS A 329 -25.29 35.65 -4.07
CA LYS A 329 -25.29 35.94 -2.63
C LYS A 329 -25.06 34.66 -1.83
N ILE A 330 -24.17 34.72 -0.85
CA ILE A 330 -23.85 33.62 0.06
C ILE A 330 -24.63 33.77 1.35
N ILE A 331 -25.26 32.69 1.81
CA ILE A 331 -26.00 32.65 3.08
C ILE A 331 -25.38 31.55 3.94
N PHE A 332 -24.57 31.94 4.93
CA PHE A 332 -23.86 31.01 5.81
C PHE A 332 -24.76 30.63 6.99
N HIS A 333 -25.27 29.39 6.98
CA HIS A 333 -26.01 28.79 8.09
C HIS A 333 -25.02 28.15 9.08
N ALA A 334 -24.52 28.94 10.01
CA ALA A 334 -23.52 28.55 10.99
C ALA A 334 -24.15 27.90 12.22
N GLY A 335 -23.73 26.70 12.61
CA GLY A 335 -24.17 26.10 13.87
C GLY A 335 -23.63 24.69 14.14
N PRO A 336 -23.76 24.19 15.39
CA PRO A 336 -23.37 22.84 15.75
C PRO A 336 -24.25 21.80 15.02
N THR A 337 -23.93 20.51 15.17
CA THR A 337 -24.87 19.43 14.84
C THR A 337 -26.15 19.57 15.67
N ASN A 338 -27.29 19.14 15.11
CA ASN A 338 -28.62 19.27 15.73
C ASN A 338 -29.05 20.74 16.06
N SER A 339 -28.81 21.66 15.14
CA SER A 339 -29.12 23.11 15.27
C SER A 339 -30.22 23.64 14.34
N GLY A 340 -30.76 22.79 13.46
CA GLY A 340 -31.72 23.21 12.43
C GLY A 340 -31.11 23.95 11.23
N LYS A 341 -29.80 24.24 11.22
CA LYS A 341 -29.10 25.01 10.17
C LYS A 341 -29.46 24.55 8.74
N THR A 342 -29.33 23.24 8.47
CA THR A 342 -29.60 22.62 7.16
C THR A 342 -31.09 22.59 6.82
N TYR A 343 -31.99 22.53 7.81
CA TYR A 343 -33.44 22.52 7.55
C TYR A 343 -33.89 23.81 6.84
N HIS A 344 -33.42 24.98 7.28
CA HIS A 344 -33.77 26.25 6.64
C HIS A 344 -33.24 26.37 5.20
N ALA A 345 -32.03 25.88 4.93
CA ALA A 345 -31.48 25.83 3.57
C ALA A 345 -32.29 24.90 2.66
N ILE A 346 -32.66 23.70 3.16
CA ILE A 346 -33.49 22.75 2.41
C ILE A 346 -34.91 23.29 2.17
N GLN A 347 -35.54 23.97 3.13
CA GLN A 347 -36.84 24.61 2.88
C GLN A 347 -36.76 25.67 1.77
N ARG A 348 -35.67 26.45 1.71
CA ARG A 348 -35.46 27.46 0.65
C ARG A 348 -35.16 26.84 -0.72
N PHE A 349 -34.45 25.71 -0.76
CA PHE A 349 -34.26 24.88 -1.95
C PHE A 349 -35.61 24.33 -2.47
N LEU A 350 -36.43 23.74 -1.59
CA LEU A 350 -37.74 23.20 -1.97
C LEU A 350 -38.73 24.28 -2.46
N SER A 351 -38.59 25.52 -2.00
CA SER A 351 -39.44 26.65 -2.43
C SER A 351 -38.91 27.39 -3.67
N ALA A 352 -37.74 27.02 -4.21
CA ALA A 352 -37.13 27.66 -5.37
C ALA A 352 -37.73 27.16 -6.69
N LYS A 353 -37.61 27.93 -7.78
CA LYS A 353 -37.99 27.44 -9.13
C LYS A 353 -37.06 26.35 -9.66
N SER A 354 -35.79 26.39 -9.26
CA SER A 354 -34.75 25.40 -9.57
C SER A 354 -33.69 25.42 -8.48
N GLY A 355 -33.00 24.30 -8.25
CA GLY A 355 -31.95 24.27 -7.25
C GLY A 355 -31.05 23.03 -7.24
N ILE A 356 -29.92 23.14 -6.55
CA ILE A 356 -28.95 22.04 -6.40
C ILE A 356 -28.52 21.85 -4.94
N TYR A 357 -28.71 20.64 -4.41
CA TYR A 357 -28.14 20.22 -3.12
C TYR A 357 -26.84 19.46 -3.35
N CYS A 358 -25.77 19.87 -2.67
CA CYS A 358 -24.43 19.29 -2.73
C CYS A 358 -24.04 18.72 -1.36
N GLY A 359 -24.18 17.40 -1.20
CA GLY A 359 -23.88 16.69 0.06
C GLY A 359 -22.49 16.05 0.10
N PRO A 360 -21.88 15.86 1.29
CA PRO A 360 -20.62 15.14 1.46
C PRO A 360 -20.69 13.63 1.20
N LEU A 361 -21.91 13.05 1.17
CA LEU A 361 -22.14 11.61 1.17
C LEU A 361 -23.34 11.22 0.28
N LYS A 362 -23.22 10.06 -0.39
CA LYS A 362 -24.29 9.38 -1.14
C LYS A 362 -25.60 9.33 -0.35
N LEU A 363 -25.55 8.90 0.92
CA LEU A 363 -26.72 8.82 1.81
C LEU A 363 -27.49 10.16 1.95
N LEU A 364 -26.81 11.31 2.01
CA LEU A 364 -27.48 12.60 2.10
C LEU A 364 -28.08 13.05 0.77
N ALA A 365 -27.42 12.73 -0.35
CA ALA A 365 -28.00 12.95 -1.68
C ALA A 365 -29.30 12.16 -1.84
N HIS A 366 -29.34 10.88 -1.44
CA HIS A 366 -30.58 10.10 -1.39
C HIS A 366 -31.60 10.69 -0.39
N GLU A 367 -31.19 11.13 0.81
CA GLU A 367 -32.10 11.71 1.82
C GLU A 367 -32.81 12.97 1.30
N ILE A 368 -32.11 13.85 0.59
CA ILE A 368 -32.71 15.06 0.00
C ILE A 368 -33.48 14.76 -1.29
N PHE A 369 -33.01 13.83 -2.12
CA PHE A 369 -33.77 13.33 -3.28
C PHE A 369 -35.14 12.78 -2.87
N GLN A 370 -35.19 11.91 -1.87
CA GLN A 370 -36.44 11.35 -1.35
C GLN A 370 -37.34 12.46 -0.81
N LYS A 371 -36.85 13.28 0.13
CA LYS A 371 -37.62 14.37 0.75
C LYS A 371 -38.16 15.41 -0.24
N SER A 372 -37.46 15.64 -1.35
CA SER A 372 -37.92 16.57 -2.39
C SER A 372 -39.08 15.98 -3.19
N ASN A 373 -38.94 14.74 -3.66
CA ASN A 373 -39.99 14.07 -4.42
C ASN A 373 -41.21 13.75 -3.53
N ASP A 374 -41.00 13.36 -2.26
CA ASP A 374 -42.06 13.21 -1.24
C ASP A 374 -42.83 14.53 -0.99
N ALA A 375 -42.15 15.67 -1.13
CA ALA A 375 -42.75 17.01 -1.04
C ALA A 375 -43.42 17.47 -2.36
N ASN A 376 -43.50 16.62 -3.38
CA ASN A 376 -43.94 16.93 -4.75
C ASN A 376 -43.11 18.02 -5.45
N VAL A 377 -41.81 18.11 -5.13
CA VAL A 377 -40.81 18.93 -5.83
C VAL A 377 -39.90 17.99 -6.64
N PRO A 378 -40.15 17.81 -7.95
CA PRO A 378 -39.40 16.87 -8.79
C PRO A 378 -37.90 17.15 -8.72
N CYS A 379 -37.13 16.15 -8.32
CA CYS A 379 -35.70 16.30 -8.06
C CYS A 379 -34.92 15.07 -8.52
N ASP A 380 -33.92 15.27 -9.38
CA ASP A 380 -33.05 14.19 -9.87
C ASP A 380 -31.96 13.85 -8.85
N LEU A 381 -31.51 12.60 -8.84
CA LEU A 381 -30.35 12.14 -8.07
C LEU A 381 -29.12 12.05 -8.98
N VAL A 382 -27.99 12.65 -8.57
CA VAL A 382 -26.71 12.53 -9.29
C VAL A 382 -25.55 12.25 -8.32
N THR A 383 -25.05 11.02 -8.31
CA THR A 383 -23.92 10.61 -7.48
C THR A 383 -22.78 10.04 -8.35
N GLY A 384 -21.68 9.62 -7.72
CA GLY A 384 -20.58 8.99 -8.45
C GLY A 384 -20.98 7.69 -9.13
N GLU A 385 -21.85 6.89 -8.52
CA GLU A 385 -22.18 5.51 -8.94
C GLU A 385 -23.67 5.32 -9.28
N GLU A 386 -24.47 6.39 -9.26
CA GLU A 386 -25.92 6.33 -9.50
C GLU A 386 -26.48 7.65 -10.02
N ARG A 387 -27.37 7.57 -11.02
CA ARG A 387 -28.20 8.66 -11.51
C ARG A 387 -29.65 8.19 -11.65
N VAL A 388 -30.60 8.97 -11.14
CA VAL A 388 -32.05 8.70 -11.22
C VAL A 388 -32.77 9.98 -11.60
N TYR A 389 -33.65 9.92 -12.60
CA TYR A 389 -34.51 11.04 -13.00
C TYR A 389 -35.84 11.00 -12.24
N ALA A 390 -36.37 12.16 -11.86
CA ALA A 390 -37.71 12.26 -11.27
C ALA A 390 -38.85 12.08 -12.28
N ASN A 391 -38.59 12.40 -13.56
CA ASN A 391 -39.58 12.37 -14.64
C ASN A 391 -39.44 11.08 -15.46
N GLU A 392 -40.56 10.40 -15.74
CA GLU A 392 -40.60 9.17 -16.57
C GLU A 392 -40.03 9.38 -17.99
N ASP A 393 -40.19 10.58 -18.56
CA ASP A 393 -39.61 10.98 -19.85
C ASP A 393 -38.08 11.13 -19.86
N ALA A 394 -37.39 10.86 -18.74
CA ALA A 394 -35.97 11.14 -18.52
C ALA A 394 -35.54 12.61 -18.78
N ARG A 395 -36.51 13.55 -18.75
CA ARG A 395 -36.26 14.98 -18.81
C ARG A 395 -35.72 15.47 -17.47
N GLN A 396 -34.60 16.21 -17.49
CA GLN A 396 -33.97 16.76 -16.29
C GLN A 396 -34.97 17.56 -15.44
N ALA A 397 -34.98 17.29 -14.14
CA ALA A 397 -35.78 18.02 -13.18
C ALA A 397 -35.17 19.41 -12.89
N PRO A 398 -35.98 20.40 -12.45
CA PRO A 398 -35.47 21.71 -12.04
C PRO A 398 -34.63 21.64 -10.76
N HIS A 399 -34.80 20.59 -9.95
CA HIS A 399 -34.04 20.35 -8.73
C HIS A 399 -33.12 19.14 -8.89
N ILE A 400 -31.94 19.19 -8.29
CA ILE A 400 -30.97 18.09 -8.28
C ILE A 400 -30.40 17.91 -6.87
N ALA A 401 -30.38 16.67 -6.38
CA ALA A 401 -29.64 16.28 -5.19
C ALA A 401 -28.40 15.47 -5.61
N CYS A 402 -27.21 15.92 -5.21
CA CYS A 402 -25.95 15.33 -5.66
C CYS A 402 -24.91 15.17 -4.54
N THR A 403 -23.95 14.26 -4.77
CA THR A 403 -22.65 14.31 -4.09
C THR A 403 -21.85 15.47 -4.67
N ILE A 404 -21.22 16.28 -3.83
CA ILE A 404 -20.62 17.57 -4.23
C ILE A 404 -19.62 17.50 -5.39
N GLU A 405 -18.87 16.40 -5.54
CA GLU A 405 -17.97 16.15 -6.67
C GLU A 405 -18.68 16.21 -8.04
N MET A 406 -19.97 15.89 -8.07
CA MET A 406 -20.78 15.72 -9.28
C MET A 406 -21.59 16.98 -9.66
N CYS A 407 -21.48 18.08 -8.91
CA CYS A 407 -22.27 19.29 -9.18
C CYS A 407 -21.91 19.95 -10.53
N SER A 408 -22.90 20.51 -11.22
CA SER A 408 -22.67 21.28 -12.45
C SER A 408 -22.34 22.73 -12.13
N THR A 409 -21.20 23.20 -12.61
CA THR A 409 -20.74 24.60 -12.51
C THR A 409 -21.28 25.49 -13.64
N ASN A 410 -21.95 24.89 -14.63
CA ASN A 410 -22.35 25.55 -15.88
C ASN A 410 -23.87 25.50 -16.12
N THR A 411 -24.64 25.14 -15.08
CA THR A 411 -26.10 25.10 -15.10
C THR A 411 -26.63 26.19 -14.15
N PRO A 412 -27.56 27.06 -14.58
CA PRO A 412 -28.11 28.11 -13.74
C PRO A 412 -29.18 27.56 -12.77
N TYR A 413 -29.10 27.97 -11.51
CA TYR A 413 -30.07 27.63 -10.45
C TYR A 413 -30.55 28.89 -9.73
N GLU A 414 -31.76 28.86 -9.17
CA GLU A 414 -32.19 29.91 -8.24
C GLU A 414 -31.49 29.72 -6.87
N VAL A 415 -31.42 28.47 -6.38
CA VAL A 415 -30.84 28.13 -5.07
C VAL A 415 -29.83 26.99 -5.14
N ALA A 416 -28.63 27.21 -4.60
CA ALA A 416 -27.70 26.15 -4.26
C ALA A 416 -27.64 25.92 -2.75
N VAL A 417 -27.43 24.67 -2.32
CA VAL A 417 -27.15 24.29 -0.93
C VAL A 417 -25.88 23.46 -0.88
N ILE A 418 -24.85 23.95 -0.18
CA ILE A 418 -23.59 23.23 0.06
C ILE A 418 -23.55 22.79 1.53
N ASP A 419 -23.57 21.49 1.78
CA ASP A 419 -23.62 20.95 3.15
C ASP A 419 -22.24 20.59 3.71
N GLU A 420 -22.13 20.62 5.04
CA GLU A 420 -20.90 20.45 5.83
C GLU A 420 -19.68 21.22 5.26
N ILE A 421 -19.84 22.52 4.94
CA ILE A 421 -18.84 23.38 4.23
C ILE A 421 -17.43 23.38 4.85
N GLN A 422 -17.26 23.05 6.13
CA GLN A 422 -15.93 22.86 6.74
C GLN A 422 -15.11 21.71 6.12
N MET A 423 -15.70 20.85 5.30
CA MET A 423 -15.00 19.86 4.47
C MET A 423 -14.14 20.51 3.37
N ILE A 424 -14.22 21.83 3.14
CA ILE A 424 -13.32 22.57 2.24
C ILE A 424 -11.83 22.49 2.63
N ARG A 425 -11.53 22.17 3.90
CA ARG A 425 -10.18 21.85 4.40
C ARG A 425 -9.85 20.36 4.49
N ASP A 426 -10.68 19.49 3.94
CA ASP A 426 -10.35 18.06 3.87
C ASP A 426 -9.12 17.85 2.97
N PRO A 427 -8.06 17.17 3.45
CA PRO A 427 -6.82 17.05 2.70
C PRO A 427 -6.99 16.42 1.31
N ALA A 428 -7.96 15.52 1.09
CA ALA A 428 -8.13 14.83 -0.19
C ALA A 428 -9.34 15.35 -1.00
N ARG A 429 -10.44 15.72 -0.33
CA ARG A 429 -11.71 16.11 -0.98
C ARG A 429 -12.01 17.61 -0.97
N GLY A 430 -11.22 18.43 -0.28
CA GLY A 430 -11.51 19.87 -0.08
C GLY A 430 -11.75 20.65 -1.38
N TRP A 431 -11.07 20.27 -2.45
CA TRP A 431 -11.24 20.84 -3.80
C TRP A 431 -12.69 20.81 -4.32
N ALA A 432 -13.50 19.82 -3.94
CA ALA A 432 -14.88 19.71 -4.39
C ALA A 432 -15.76 20.81 -3.78
N TRP A 433 -15.55 21.15 -2.51
CA TRP A 433 -16.19 22.28 -1.84
C TRP A 433 -15.72 23.62 -2.41
N THR A 434 -14.43 23.76 -2.70
CA THR A 434 -13.88 24.98 -3.34
C THR A 434 -14.50 25.19 -4.72
N ARG A 435 -14.56 24.13 -5.55
CA ARG A 435 -15.22 24.15 -6.87
C ARG A 435 -16.70 24.53 -6.77
N ALA A 436 -17.44 23.96 -5.82
CA ALA A 436 -18.85 24.27 -5.64
C ALA A 436 -19.07 25.73 -5.18
N LEU A 437 -18.32 26.18 -4.16
CA LEU A 437 -18.43 27.53 -3.62
C LEU A 437 -18.09 28.60 -4.67
N LEU A 438 -16.96 28.44 -5.37
CA LEU A 438 -16.50 29.42 -6.36
C LEU A 438 -17.26 29.34 -7.69
N GLY A 439 -17.79 28.16 -8.06
CA GLY A 439 -18.24 27.86 -9.42
C GLY A 439 -19.71 27.52 -9.62
N LEU A 440 -20.53 27.34 -8.58
CA LEU A 440 -21.98 27.15 -8.78
C LEU A 440 -22.63 28.44 -9.30
N CYS A 441 -23.33 28.33 -10.44
CA CYS A 441 -24.12 29.42 -11.03
C CYS A 441 -25.49 29.50 -10.35
N ALA A 442 -25.56 30.03 -9.13
CA ALA A 442 -26.81 30.21 -8.40
C ALA A 442 -26.97 31.63 -7.82
N GLU A 443 -28.21 32.13 -7.80
CA GLU A 443 -28.55 33.45 -7.24
C GLU A 443 -28.30 33.48 -5.72
N GLU A 444 -28.82 32.49 -4.98
CA GLU A 444 -28.54 32.28 -3.55
C GLU A 444 -27.77 30.96 -3.31
N ILE A 445 -26.61 31.04 -2.64
CA ILE A 445 -25.79 29.89 -2.25
C ILE A 445 -25.82 29.75 -0.73
N HIS A 446 -26.59 28.79 -0.25
CA HIS A 446 -26.71 28.45 1.17
C HIS A 446 -25.60 27.49 1.57
N VAL A 447 -24.66 27.93 2.42
CA VAL A 447 -23.62 27.04 2.96
C VAL A 447 -23.95 26.65 4.40
N CYS A 448 -23.92 25.35 4.72
CA CYS A 448 -24.23 24.83 6.04
C CYS A 448 -22.99 24.21 6.68
N GLY A 449 -22.62 24.60 7.92
CA GLY A 449 -21.41 24.07 8.55
C GLY A 449 -21.16 24.49 9.99
N GLU A 450 -19.99 24.18 10.51
CA GLU A 450 -19.49 24.73 11.78
C GLU A 450 -19.02 26.18 11.61
N ALA A 451 -19.11 26.98 12.68
CA ALA A 451 -18.74 28.40 12.65
C ALA A 451 -17.26 28.64 12.32
N ALA A 452 -16.38 27.66 12.54
CA ALA A 452 -14.96 27.75 12.23
C ALA A 452 -14.65 27.96 10.73
N ALA A 453 -15.61 27.71 9.82
CA ALA A 453 -15.44 27.96 8.39
C ALA A 453 -15.92 29.36 7.93
N ILE A 454 -16.51 30.19 8.82
CA ILE A 454 -17.02 31.53 8.45
C ILE A 454 -15.90 32.43 7.94
N ASP A 455 -14.77 32.49 8.65
CA ASP A 455 -13.65 33.38 8.34
C ASP A 455 -13.12 33.11 6.93
N LEU A 456 -12.77 31.85 6.62
CA LEU A 456 -12.31 31.46 5.28
C LEU A 456 -13.35 31.73 4.19
N VAL A 457 -14.63 31.42 4.41
CA VAL A 457 -15.67 31.72 3.40
C VAL A 457 -15.80 33.23 3.19
N THR A 458 -15.70 34.05 4.25
CA THR A 458 -15.73 35.51 4.15
C THR A 458 -14.53 36.05 3.34
N GLU A 459 -13.32 35.57 3.62
CA GLU A 459 -12.11 35.96 2.87
C GLU A 459 -12.17 35.51 1.40
N LEU A 460 -12.62 34.28 1.12
CA LEU A 460 -12.80 33.79 -0.25
C LEU A 460 -13.81 34.66 -1.03
N MET A 461 -14.92 35.03 -0.41
CA MET A 461 -15.97 35.83 -1.06
C MET A 461 -15.62 37.32 -1.15
N TYR A 462 -14.70 37.81 -0.31
CA TYR A 462 -14.04 39.10 -0.52
C TYR A 462 -13.24 39.12 -1.83
N THR A 463 -12.60 38.00 -2.23
CA THR A 463 -11.91 37.91 -3.53
C THR A 463 -12.85 37.85 -4.74
N THR A 464 -14.10 37.43 -4.56
CA THR A 464 -15.12 37.39 -5.63
C THR A 464 -16.00 38.64 -5.68
N GLY A 465 -16.04 39.44 -4.61
CA GLY A 465 -16.93 40.59 -4.47
C GLY A 465 -18.38 40.22 -4.10
N GLU A 466 -18.60 39.03 -3.54
CA GLU A 466 -19.93 38.45 -3.29
C GLU A 466 -20.39 38.68 -1.83
N GLU A 467 -21.68 38.96 -1.62
CA GLU A 467 -22.24 39.25 -0.29
C GLU A 467 -22.31 37.99 0.59
N VAL A 468 -21.87 38.07 1.85
CA VAL A 468 -21.97 36.96 2.83
C VAL A 468 -22.89 37.34 3.99
N GLU A 469 -24.05 36.69 4.08
CA GLU A 469 -24.99 36.83 5.20
C GLU A 469 -24.85 35.66 6.19
N VAL A 470 -24.38 35.92 7.41
CA VAL A 470 -24.16 34.87 8.43
C VAL A 470 -25.39 34.69 9.35
N ARG A 471 -26.09 33.57 9.17
CA ARG A 471 -27.23 33.13 10.00
C ARG A 471 -26.76 32.16 11.08
N ASN A 472 -26.80 32.59 12.34
CA ASN A 472 -26.31 31.83 13.49
C ASN A 472 -27.39 30.96 14.14
N TYR A 473 -27.13 29.66 14.26
CA TYR A 473 -28.04 28.65 14.81
C TYR A 473 -27.48 28.05 16.10
N LYS A 474 -28.33 27.98 17.14
CA LYS A 474 -28.04 27.27 18.39
C LYS A 474 -28.57 25.83 18.35
N ARG A 475 -28.06 24.96 19.21
CA ARG A 475 -28.51 23.56 19.32
C ARG A 475 -29.97 23.51 19.77
N LEU A 476 -30.79 22.68 19.13
CA LEU A 476 -32.24 22.59 19.36
C LEU A 476 -32.61 21.88 20.68
N THR A 477 -31.69 21.09 21.23
CA THR A 477 -31.85 20.36 22.49
C THR A 477 -30.57 20.48 23.34
N PRO A 478 -30.65 20.38 24.68
CA PRO A 478 -29.45 20.35 25.54
C PRO A 478 -28.55 19.14 25.25
N LEU A 479 -27.25 19.32 25.45
CA LEU A 479 -26.24 18.27 25.46
C LEU A 479 -25.49 18.34 26.79
N THR A 480 -25.25 17.20 27.43
CA THR A 480 -24.62 17.15 28.76
C THR A 480 -23.54 16.07 28.78
N VAL A 481 -22.30 16.45 29.10
CA VAL A 481 -21.23 15.51 29.39
C VAL A 481 -21.39 15.03 30.84
N LEU A 482 -21.42 13.72 31.05
CA LEU A 482 -21.66 13.12 32.36
C LEU A 482 -20.41 13.22 33.27
N ASP A 483 -20.62 13.13 34.57
CA ASP A 483 -19.55 13.11 35.59
C ASP A 483 -19.02 11.71 35.91
N TYR A 484 -19.61 10.68 35.30
CA TYR A 484 -19.24 9.28 35.44
C TYR A 484 -19.10 8.62 34.06
N ALA A 485 -18.13 7.71 33.93
CA ALA A 485 -17.96 6.85 32.76
C ALA A 485 -19.00 5.71 32.78
N LEU A 486 -19.11 4.96 31.67
CA LEU A 486 -19.94 3.75 31.66
C LEU A 486 -19.37 2.69 32.63
N GLU A 487 -18.05 2.58 32.73
CA GLU A 487 -17.23 1.66 33.55
C GLU A 487 -17.42 0.16 33.25
N SER A 488 -18.65 -0.32 33.04
CA SER A 488 -18.96 -1.66 32.52
C SER A 488 -20.16 -1.63 31.56
N LEU A 489 -20.16 -2.53 30.57
CA LEU A 489 -21.28 -2.79 29.66
C LEU A 489 -22.56 -3.29 30.38
N ASP A 490 -22.47 -3.62 31.67
CA ASP A 490 -23.64 -3.92 32.52
C ASP A 490 -24.50 -2.67 32.79
N ASN A 491 -23.93 -1.46 32.63
CA ASN A 491 -24.60 -0.17 32.83
C ASN A 491 -25.27 0.40 31.56
N LEU A 492 -25.42 -0.43 30.52
CA LEU A 492 -26.05 -0.04 29.26
C LEU A 492 -27.56 0.20 29.40
N GLN A 493 -28.07 1.16 28.63
CA GLN A 493 -29.46 1.61 28.62
C GLN A 493 -30.01 1.71 27.19
N PRO A 494 -31.32 1.54 26.98
CA PRO A 494 -31.95 1.81 25.69
C PRO A 494 -31.65 3.21 25.15
N GLY A 495 -31.17 3.28 23.92
CA GLY A 495 -30.71 4.50 23.26
C GLY A 495 -29.20 4.79 23.42
N ASP A 496 -28.44 3.93 24.09
CA ASP A 496 -26.98 4.03 24.14
C ASP A 496 -26.33 3.73 22.78
N CYS A 497 -25.34 4.55 22.41
CA CYS A 497 -24.47 4.32 21.27
C CYS A 497 -23.00 4.30 21.71
N ILE A 498 -22.35 3.15 21.56
CA ILE A 498 -20.91 2.99 21.78
C ILE A 498 -20.18 3.32 20.48
N VAL A 499 -19.26 4.28 20.54
CA VAL A 499 -18.47 4.76 19.40
C VAL A 499 -17.05 4.22 19.46
N CYS A 500 -16.65 3.50 18.41
CA CYS A 500 -15.39 2.79 18.28
C CYS A 500 -14.57 3.32 17.08
N PHE A 501 -13.24 3.35 17.20
CA PHE A 501 -12.35 3.83 16.13
C PHE A 501 -11.66 2.72 15.31
N SER A 502 -11.98 1.44 15.56
CA SER A 502 -11.58 0.32 14.69
C SER A 502 -12.70 -0.72 14.49
N LYS A 503 -12.66 -1.46 13.37
CA LYS A 503 -13.55 -2.62 13.13
C LYS A 503 -13.38 -3.71 14.20
N ASN A 504 -12.18 -3.87 14.76
CA ASN A 504 -11.92 -4.88 15.81
C ASN A 504 -12.68 -4.56 17.10
N ASP A 505 -12.76 -3.29 17.47
CA ASP A 505 -13.52 -2.83 18.64
C ASP A 505 -15.02 -3.03 18.42
N ILE A 506 -15.54 -2.75 17.22
CA ILE A 506 -16.93 -3.06 16.84
C ILE A 506 -17.23 -4.54 17.09
N TYR A 507 -16.38 -5.45 16.61
CA TYR A 507 -16.57 -6.90 16.79
C TYR A 507 -16.39 -7.36 18.25
N SER A 508 -15.50 -6.72 19.00
CA SER A 508 -15.30 -7.00 20.43
C SER A 508 -16.51 -6.57 21.27
N VAL A 509 -16.94 -5.32 21.11
CA VAL A 509 -18.03 -4.71 21.88
C VAL A 509 -19.37 -5.37 21.56
N SER A 510 -19.74 -5.51 20.28
CA SER A 510 -21.02 -6.14 19.89
C SER A 510 -21.17 -7.56 20.45
N ARG A 511 -20.10 -8.36 20.44
CA ARG A 511 -20.06 -9.67 21.10
C ARG A 511 -20.24 -9.57 22.62
N GLN A 512 -19.59 -8.61 23.28
CA GLN A 512 -19.69 -8.45 24.73
C GLN A 512 -21.07 -7.93 25.20
N VAL A 513 -21.82 -7.25 24.33
CA VAL A 513 -23.22 -6.85 24.54
C VAL A 513 -24.14 -8.06 24.35
N GLU A 514 -23.98 -8.83 23.26
CA GLU A 514 -24.76 -10.07 23.03
C GLU A 514 -24.51 -11.12 24.13
N ALA A 515 -23.28 -11.22 24.64
CA ALA A 515 -22.94 -12.11 25.76
C ALA A 515 -23.70 -11.80 27.06
N ARG A 516 -24.33 -10.62 27.16
CA ARG A 516 -25.20 -10.20 28.27
C ARG A 516 -26.69 -10.38 27.98
N GLY A 517 -27.05 -10.93 26.82
CA GLY A 517 -28.43 -11.09 26.37
C GLY A 517 -29.06 -9.83 25.77
N LEU A 518 -28.27 -8.81 25.45
CA LEU A 518 -28.72 -7.58 24.80
C LEU A 518 -28.49 -7.64 23.28
N GLU A 519 -29.49 -7.24 22.49
CA GLU A 519 -29.32 -7.02 21.06
C GLU A 519 -28.68 -5.66 20.77
N CYS A 520 -27.80 -5.61 19.75
CA CYS A 520 -27.22 -4.36 19.27
C CYS A 520 -27.18 -4.27 17.74
N ALA A 521 -27.40 -3.06 17.22
CA ALA A 521 -27.22 -2.71 15.83
C ALA A 521 -25.75 -2.33 15.58
N VAL A 522 -25.25 -2.55 14.37
CA VAL A 522 -23.84 -2.33 14.01
C VAL A 522 -23.72 -1.44 12.77
N ILE A 523 -22.99 -0.32 12.88
CA ILE A 523 -22.82 0.66 11.78
C ILE A 523 -21.35 1.08 11.65
N TYR A 524 -20.70 0.72 10.54
CA TYR A 524 -19.33 1.16 10.22
C TYR A 524 -19.17 1.60 8.76
N GLY A 525 -18.08 2.32 8.48
CA GLY A 525 -17.88 3.09 7.24
C GLY A 525 -18.08 2.32 5.93
N SER A 526 -17.60 1.08 5.83
CA SER A 526 -17.68 0.26 4.61
C SER A 526 -18.94 -0.59 4.46
N LEU A 527 -19.94 -0.47 5.34
CA LEU A 527 -21.22 -1.15 5.13
C LEU A 527 -21.96 -0.56 3.90
N PRO A 528 -22.64 -1.38 3.09
CA PRO A 528 -23.51 -0.90 2.02
C PRO A 528 -24.60 0.09 2.50
N PRO A 529 -25.14 0.96 1.62
CA PRO A 529 -26.15 1.95 1.99
C PRO A 529 -27.45 1.36 2.56
N GLY A 530 -27.98 0.28 1.98
CA GLY A 530 -29.21 -0.37 2.46
C GLY A 530 -29.02 -1.00 3.83
N THR A 531 -27.95 -1.80 4.00
CA THR A 531 -27.53 -2.34 5.30
C THR A 531 -27.41 -1.26 6.38
N LYS A 532 -26.78 -0.10 6.08
CA LYS A 532 -26.69 1.03 7.02
C LYS A 532 -28.06 1.59 7.41
N LEU A 533 -28.96 1.76 6.44
CA LEU A 533 -30.30 2.31 6.66
C LEU A 533 -31.17 1.35 7.48
N GLU A 534 -31.15 0.05 7.20
CA GLU A 534 -31.92 -0.95 7.97
C GLU A 534 -31.36 -1.16 9.39
N GLN A 535 -30.03 -1.11 9.59
CA GLN A 535 -29.45 -1.10 10.94
C GLN A 535 -29.84 0.17 11.74
N ALA A 536 -29.84 1.34 11.09
CA ALA A 536 -30.28 2.59 11.70
C ALA A 536 -31.79 2.55 12.05
N LYS A 537 -32.61 2.04 11.14
CA LYS A 537 -34.06 1.84 11.31
C LYS A 537 -34.35 0.90 12.49
N LYS A 538 -33.69 -0.26 12.57
CA LYS A 538 -33.85 -1.21 13.69
C LYS A 538 -33.56 -0.57 15.06
N PHE A 539 -32.52 0.25 15.14
CA PHE A 539 -32.18 1.00 16.37
C PHE A 539 -33.17 2.14 16.67
N ASN A 540 -33.71 2.80 15.64
CA ASN A 540 -34.63 3.93 15.76
C ASN A 540 -36.08 3.52 16.09
N ASP A 541 -36.49 2.33 15.67
CA ASP A 541 -37.83 1.78 15.88
C ASP A 541 -38.15 1.69 17.39
N PRO A 542 -39.24 2.29 17.89
CA PRO A 542 -39.60 2.21 19.31
C PRO A 542 -39.93 0.79 19.80
N ASP A 543 -40.40 -0.11 18.95
CA ASP A 543 -40.96 -1.41 19.34
C ASP A 543 -39.95 -2.58 19.20
N ASP A 544 -38.89 -2.42 18.41
CA ASP A 544 -37.83 -3.44 18.25
C ASP A 544 -36.95 -3.60 19.52
N PRO A 545 -36.58 -4.82 19.99
CA PRO A 545 -35.74 -4.99 21.19
C PRO A 545 -34.29 -4.43 21.08
N CYS A 546 -33.80 -4.14 19.88
CA CYS A 546 -32.41 -3.81 19.55
C CYS A 546 -32.02 -2.35 19.86
N LYS A 547 -32.09 -1.97 21.13
CA LYS A 547 -31.95 -0.58 21.60
C LYS A 547 -30.51 -0.13 21.91
N ILE A 548 -29.49 -0.88 21.53
CA ILE A 548 -28.06 -0.52 21.65
C ILE A 548 -27.45 -0.37 20.26
N LEU A 549 -26.63 0.66 20.03
CA LEU A 549 -25.88 0.86 18.79
C LEU A 549 -24.37 0.75 19.04
N VAL A 550 -23.67 -0.03 18.22
CA VAL A 550 -22.19 -0.15 18.22
C VAL A 550 -21.68 0.34 16.88
N ALA A 551 -21.06 1.52 16.83
CA ALA A 551 -20.78 2.23 15.59
C ALA A 551 -19.40 2.88 15.53
N THR A 552 -18.93 3.23 14.33
CA THR A 552 -17.75 4.12 14.19
C THR A 552 -18.16 5.57 13.99
N ASP A 553 -17.16 6.45 13.94
CA ASP A 553 -17.24 7.84 13.46
C ASP A 553 -18.07 8.07 12.18
N ALA A 554 -18.36 7.04 11.38
CA ALA A 554 -19.31 7.06 10.28
C ALA A 554 -20.71 7.60 10.66
N ILE A 555 -21.15 7.47 11.92
CA ILE A 555 -22.42 8.08 12.38
C ILE A 555 -22.35 9.60 12.58
N GLY A 556 -21.15 10.20 12.50
CA GLY A 556 -20.91 11.64 12.61
C GLY A 556 -21.60 12.46 11.51
N MET A 557 -21.99 11.84 10.40
CA MET A 557 -22.81 12.43 9.33
C MET A 557 -23.65 11.35 8.62
N GLY A 558 -24.47 11.73 7.63
CA GLY A 558 -25.11 10.77 6.70
C GLY A 558 -26.27 9.90 7.19
N LEU A 559 -26.56 9.82 8.49
CA LEU A 559 -27.69 9.05 9.03
C LEU A 559 -28.54 9.84 10.02
N ASN A 560 -29.84 9.54 10.08
CA ASN A 560 -30.73 9.97 11.14
C ASN A 560 -30.84 8.88 12.22
N LEU A 561 -30.52 9.23 13.47
CA LEU A 561 -30.36 8.26 14.58
C LEU A 561 -30.91 8.84 15.89
N CYS A 562 -31.74 8.06 16.58
CA CYS A 562 -32.41 8.39 17.84
C CYS A 562 -31.55 8.01 19.06
N ILE A 563 -30.30 8.47 19.10
CA ILE A 563 -29.36 8.17 20.19
C ILE A 563 -29.75 8.99 21.44
N LYS A 564 -29.83 8.35 22.62
CA LYS A 564 -29.93 9.01 23.93
C LYS A 564 -28.55 9.50 24.40
N ARG A 565 -27.58 8.57 24.43
CA ARG A 565 -26.27 8.73 25.08
C ARG A 565 -25.16 8.24 24.17
N ILE A 566 -24.16 9.09 23.92
CA ILE A 566 -22.92 8.72 23.23
C ILE A 566 -21.90 8.24 24.27
N ILE A 567 -21.31 7.08 24.03
CA ILE A 567 -20.23 6.49 24.86
C ILE A 567 -19.00 6.31 23.96
N PHE A 568 -17.96 7.10 24.15
CA PHE A 568 -16.69 6.89 23.45
C PHE A 568 -15.96 5.66 24.04
N ASN A 569 -15.76 4.61 23.23
CA ASN A 569 -15.07 3.38 23.66
C ASN A 569 -13.59 3.63 23.95
N SER A 570 -13.01 4.58 23.22
CA SER A 570 -11.73 5.24 23.48
C SER A 570 -11.83 6.66 22.93
N ILE A 571 -10.94 7.56 23.33
CA ILE A 571 -10.78 8.92 22.78
C ILE A 571 -9.64 9.02 21.76
N VAL A 572 -9.13 7.87 21.32
CA VAL A 572 -7.93 7.74 20.49
C VAL A 572 -8.27 7.01 19.19
N LYS A 573 -7.77 7.52 18.06
CA LYS A 573 -7.99 6.96 16.73
C LYS A 573 -6.67 6.46 16.14
N PRO A 574 -6.56 5.18 15.73
CA PRO A 574 -5.37 4.69 15.05
C PRO A 574 -5.30 5.26 13.64
N THR A 575 -4.34 6.14 13.41
CA THR A 575 -3.98 6.71 12.11
C THR A 575 -2.90 5.86 11.45
N ILE A 576 -2.65 6.10 10.17
CA ILE A 576 -1.49 5.53 9.46
C ILE A 576 -0.82 6.71 8.77
N ASN A 577 0.46 6.95 9.10
CA ASN A 577 1.20 8.08 8.54
C ASN A 577 1.66 7.78 7.10
N GLU A 578 2.25 8.77 6.44
CA GLU A 578 2.74 8.68 5.05
C GLU A 578 3.80 7.57 4.85
N LYS A 579 4.47 7.14 5.92
CA LYS A 579 5.47 6.03 5.91
C LYS A 579 4.85 4.65 6.13
N GLY A 580 3.54 4.57 6.37
CA GLY A 580 2.83 3.32 6.68
C GLY A 580 2.89 2.91 8.16
N GLU A 581 3.47 3.73 9.03
CA GLU A 581 3.54 3.49 10.47
C GLU A 581 2.20 3.81 11.14
N LYS A 582 1.83 3.10 12.21
CA LYS A 582 0.58 3.36 12.95
C LYS A 582 0.81 4.45 13.98
N GLU A 583 0.25 5.62 13.71
CA GLU A 583 0.14 6.69 14.70
C GLU A 583 -1.16 6.56 15.51
N ILE A 584 -1.17 7.20 16.68
CA ILE A 584 -2.14 6.95 17.76
C ILE A 584 -2.58 8.32 18.29
N ASP A 585 -3.47 8.96 17.53
CA ASP A 585 -3.87 10.35 17.74
C ASP A 585 -5.12 10.47 18.63
N SER A 586 -5.16 11.46 19.51
CA SER A 586 -6.40 11.87 20.17
C SER A 586 -7.38 12.47 19.17
N ILE A 587 -8.67 12.15 19.28
CA ILE A 587 -9.70 12.72 18.41
C ILE A 587 -9.75 14.25 18.51
N THR A 588 -9.96 14.92 17.36
CA THR A 588 -10.06 16.39 17.32
C THR A 588 -11.38 16.88 17.90
N THR A 589 -11.40 18.11 18.43
CA THR A 589 -12.61 18.76 18.96
C THR A 589 -13.76 18.80 17.95
N SER A 590 -13.50 19.06 16.67
CA SER A 590 -14.55 19.05 15.63
C SER A 590 -15.17 17.66 15.46
N GLN A 591 -14.35 16.59 15.39
CA GLN A 591 -14.83 15.20 15.36
C GLN A 591 -15.61 14.83 16.64
N ALA A 592 -15.08 15.18 17.81
CA ALA A 592 -15.70 14.90 19.11
C ALA A 592 -17.08 15.58 19.21
N LEU A 593 -17.19 16.86 18.84
CA LEU A 593 -18.45 17.61 18.81
C LEU A 593 -19.43 17.07 17.75
N GLN A 594 -18.94 16.70 16.56
CA GLN A 594 -19.76 16.17 15.47
C GLN A 594 -20.40 14.82 15.85
N ILE A 595 -19.65 13.95 16.54
CA ILE A 595 -20.12 12.68 17.09
C ILE A 595 -21.03 12.89 18.31
N ALA A 596 -20.55 13.60 19.35
CA ALA A 596 -21.28 13.82 20.59
C ALA A 596 -22.64 14.51 20.36
N GLY A 597 -22.69 15.47 19.45
CA GLY A 597 -23.92 16.18 19.10
C GLY A 597 -24.98 15.33 18.35
N ARG A 598 -24.72 14.05 18.07
CA ARG A 598 -25.73 13.09 17.58
C ARG A 598 -26.68 12.61 18.69
N ALA A 599 -26.35 12.77 19.98
CA ALA A 599 -27.22 12.43 21.11
C ALA A 599 -28.41 13.40 21.27
N GLY A 600 -29.61 12.92 21.52
CA GLY A 600 -30.82 13.72 21.78
C GLY A 600 -31.22 14.62 20.61
N ARG A 601 -31.27 14.08 19.39
CA ARG A 601 -31.64 14.86 18.18
C ARG A 601 -33.08 15.37 18.25
N TYR A 602 -33.31 16.56 17.71
CA TYR A 602 -34.65 17.11 17.57
C TYR A 602 -35.51 16.21 16.68
N GLY A 603 -36.75 15.94 17.10
CA GLY A 603 -37.64 14.95 16.49
C GLY A 603 -37.41 13.50 16.94
N SER A 604 -36.37 13.20 17.72
CA SER A 604 -36.25 11.91 18.41
C SER A 604 -37.07 11.87 19.71
N SER A 605 -37.23 10.67 20.27
CA SER A 605 -37.84 10.44 21.59
C SER A 605 -37.06 11.10 22.76
N PHE A 606 -35.78 11.41 22.56
CA PHE A 606 -34.88 11.90 23.61
C PHE A 606 -34.72 13.43 23.55
N LYS A 607 -35.34 14.13 24.50
CA LYS A 607 -35.35 15.61 24.59
C LYS A 607 -34.01 16.25 25.01
N GLN A 608 -33.06 15.44 25.47
CA GLN A 608 -31.72 15.83 25.91
C GLN A 608 -30.73 14.76 25.46
N GLY A 609 -29.52 15.16 25.08
CA GLY A 609 -28.42 14.25 24.75
C GLY A 609 -27.42 14.11 25.90
N GLU A 610 -26.97 12.89 26.16
CA GLU A 610 -25.93 12.57 27.14
C GLU A 610 -24.62 12.16 26.42
N VAL A 611 -23.46 12.43 27.03
CA VAL A 611 -22.13 12.07 26.48
C VAL A 611 -21.22 11.58 27.60
N THR A 612 -20.52 10.47 27.38
CA THR A 612 -19.51 9.93 28.31
C THR A 612 -18.48 9.05 27.60
N THR A 613 -17.58 8.43 28.35
CA THR A 613 -16.56 7.46 27.91
C THR A 613 -16.83 6.07 28.47
N MET A 614 -16.23 5.04 27.90
CA MET A 614 -16.20 3.69 28.47
C MET A 614 -15.36 3.67 29.76
N HIS A 615 -14.15 4.19 29.69
CA HIS A 615 -13.18 4.19 30.78
C HIS A 615 -13.12 5.56 31.48
N ARG A 616 -12.92 5.53 32.80
CA ARG A 616 -12.93 6.72 33.66
C ARG A 616 -11.77 7.69 33.38
N ASP A 617 -10.60 7.15 33.03
CA ASP A 617 -9.40 7.94 32.76
C ASP A 617 -9.59 8.85 31.52
N ASP A 618 -10.29 8.35 30.50
CA ASP A 618 -10.62 9.11 29.27
C ASP A 618 -11.60 10.28 29.53
N LEU A 619 -12.40 10.23 30.60
CA LEU A 619 -13.52 11.16 30.79
C LEU A 619 -13.07 12.62 31.02
N MET A 620 -11.94 12.81 31.70
CA MET A 620 -11.38 14.16 31.90
C MET A 620 -10.87 14.74 30.59
N GLN A 621 -10.17 13.93 29.78
CA GLN A 621 -9.65 14.37 28.49
C GLN A 621 -10.78 14.57 27.45
N LEU A 622 -11.88 13.80 27.50
CA LEU A 622 -13.07 14.08 26.69
C LEU A 622 -13.71 15.43 27.07
N LYS A 623 -13.80 15.75 28.37
CA LYS A 623 -14.30 17.06 28.84
C LYS A 623 -13.41 18.21 28.39
N GLU A 624 -12.09 18.03 28.42
CA GLU A 624 -11.11 18.98 27.89
C GLU A 624 -11.31 19.21 26.38
N ILE A 625 -11.26 18.13 25.58
CA ILE A 625 -11.44 18.17 24.11
C ILE A 625 -12.76 18.84 23.70
N LEU A 626 -13.88 18.55 24.39
CA LEU A 626 -15.19 19.14 24.11
C LEU A 626 -15.34 20.60 24.59
N SER A 627 -14.42 21.09 25.43
CA SER A 627 -14.38 22.48 25.92
C SER A 627 -13.46 23.39 25.11
N GLU A 628 -12.53 22.83 24.32
CA GLU A 628 -11.65 23.60 23.44
C GLU A 628 -12.44 24.39 22.38
N PRO A 629 -12.01 25.62 22.02
CA PRO A 629 -12.56 26.32 20.87
C PRO A 629 -12.13 25.64 19.57
N VAL A 630 -13.09 25.34 18.69
CA VAL A 630 -12.78 24.79 17.35
C VAL A 630 -11.89 25.77 16.59
N ARG A 631 -10.72 25.31 16.16
CA ARG A 631 -9.74 26.14 15.43
C ARG A 631 -10.33 26.57 14.06
N PRO A 632 -10.28 27.86 13.71
CA PRO A 632 -10.73 28.35 12.41
C PRO A 632 -10.11 27.59 11.23
N VAL A 633 -10.89 27.42 10.17
CA VAL A 633 -10.42 26.92 8.88
C VAL A 633 -9.56 28.01 8.24
N LYS A 634 -8.35 27.67 7.79
CA LYS A 634 -7.38 28.64 7.26
C LYS A 634 -7.25 28.67 5.74
N ALA A 635 -7.49 27.54 5.08
CA ALA A 635 -7.29 27.40 3.64
C ALA A 635 -8.26 26.38 3.02
N ALA A 636 -8.54 26.58 1.74
CA ALA A 636 -9.41 25.76 0.90
C ALA A 636 -8.61 24.83 -0.02
N GLY A 637 -9.07 23.58 -0.20
CA GLY A 637 -8.39 22.62 -1.06
C GLY A 637 -8.49 22.99 -2.55
N LEU A 638 -7.47 22.65 -3.34
CA LEU A 638 -7.44 22.70 -4.79
C LEU A 638 -6.87 21.39 -5.34
N HIS A 639 -7.25 21.00 -6.55
CA HIS A 639 -6.76 19.78 -7.20
C HIS A 639 -6.42 20.11 -8.66
N PRO A 640 -5.39 19.49 -9.27
CA PRO A 640 -5.10 19.67 -10.69
C PRO A 640 -6.33 19.35 -11.56
N THR A 641 -6.54 20.08 -12.66
CA THR A 641 -7.53 19.65 -13.65
C THR A 641 -6.90 18.64 -14.62
N PRO A 642 -7.69 17.72 -15.21
CA PRO A 642 -7.15 16.81 -16.22
C PRO A 642 -6.58 17.54 -17.45
N GLU A 643 -7.11 18.72 -17.80
CA GLU A 643 -6.58 19.59 -18.87
C GLU A 643 -5.19 20.14 -18.54
N GLN A 644 -4.94 20.52 -17.29
CA GLN A 644 -3.61 20.95 -16.84
C GLN A 644 -2.59 19.80 -16.91
N ILE A 645 -2.98 18.61 -16.45
CA ILE A 645 -2.13 17.41 -16.50
C ILE A 645 -1.90 16.94 -17.95
N GLU A 646 -2.87 17.17 -18.85
CA GLU A 646 -2.75 16.92 -20.29
C GLU A 646 -1.77 17.89 -20.96
N MET A 647 -1.76 19.17 -20.59
CA MET A 647 -0.71 20.10 -21.03
C MET A 647 0.66 19.81 -20.40
N PHE A 648 0.73 19.31 -19.17
CA PHE A 648 1.99 18.84 -18.57
C PHE A 648 2.57 17.64 -19.34
N ALA A 649 1.73 16.65 -19.66
CA ALA A 649 2.14 15.48 -20.45
C ALA A 649 2.58 15.84 -21.88
N TYR A 650 2.02 16.88 -22.49
CA TYR A 650 2.49 17.37 -23.79
C TYR A 650 3.94 17.88 -23.75
N HIS A 651 4.33 18.55 -22.66
CA HIS A 651 5.70 19.04 -22.45
C HIS A 651 6.66 17.94 -21.96
N LEU A 652 6.14 16.88 -21.31
CA LEU A 652 6.90 15.82 -20.67
C LEU A 652 6.33 14.42 -21.05
N PRO A 653 6.40 14.02 -22.33
CA PRO A 653 5.68 12.84 -22.84
C PRO A 653 6.16 11.51 -22.26
N ASP A 654 7.43 11.42 -21.88
CA ASP A 654 8.05 10.21 -21.32
C ASP A 654 7.84 10.08 -19.79
N ALA A 655 7.23 11.06 -19.13
CA ALA A 655 6.99 11.04 -17.69
C ALA A 655 5.74 10.22 -17.33
N THR A 656 5.84 9.41 -16.27
CA THR A 656 4.69 8.65 -15.75
C THR A 656 3.65 9.59 -15.15
N LEU A 657 2.36 9.21 -15.15
CA LEU A 657 1.29 10.04 -14.57
C LEU A 657 1.54 10.36 -13.08
N SER A 658 2.11 9.44 -12.31
CA SER A 658 2.48 9.67 -10.91
C SER A 658 3.59 10.74 -10.77
N ASN A 659 4.60 10.69 -11.64
CA ASN A 659 5.66 11.70 -11.71
C ASN A 659 5.14 13.07 -12.21
N LEU A 660 4.26 13.09 -13.21
CA LEU A 660 3.62 14.33 -13.69
C LEU A 660 2.85 15.05 -12.57
N ILE A 661 2.20 14.31 -11.66
CA ILE A 661 1.56 14.86 -10.46
C ILE A 661 2.60 15.45 -9.49
N ASP A 662 3.68 14.74 -9.18
CA ASP A 662 4.73 15.28 -8.29
C ASP A 662 5.37 16.55 -8.85
N ILE A 663 5.68 16.56 -10.15
CA ILE A 663 6.21 17.72 -10.85
C ILE A 663 5.19 18.87 -10.79
N PHE A 664 3.91 18.61 -11.10
CA PHE A 664 2.84 19.61 -11.03
C PHE A 664 2.72 20.22 -9.64
N VAL A 665 2.65 19.41 -8.59
CA VAL A 665 2.55 19.88 -7.20
C VAL A 665 3.79 20.69 -6.81
N SER A 666 4.99 20.24 -7.16
CA SER A 666 6.25 20.94 -6.85
C SER A 666 6.44 22.29 -7.57
N LEU A 667 5.80 22.47 -8.74
CA LEU A 667 5.79 23.72 -9.50
C LEU A 667 4.53 24.57 -9.27
N SER A 668 3.56 24.07 -8.50
CA SER A 668 2.30 24.76 -8.29
C SER A 668 2.44 26.01 -7.43
N GLN A 669 1.66 27.05 -7.75
CA GLN A 669 1.58 28.29 -6.98
C GLN A 669 0.14 28.52 -6.55
N VAL A 670 -0.08 28.70 -5.25
CA VAL A 670 -1.39 28.94 -4.65
C VAL A 670 -1.37 30.23 -3.82
N ASP A 671 -2.48 30.96 -3.80
CA ASP A 671 -2.63 32.08 -2.88
C ASP A 671 -2.81 31.56 -1.44
N GLY A 672 -2.44 32.34 -0.42
CA GLY A 672 -2.36 31.88 0.98
C GLY A 672 -3.69 31.44 1.64
N LEU A 673 -4.82 31.57 0.95
CA LEU A 673 -6.13 31.04 1.34
C LEU A 673 -6.41 29.63 0.77
N TYR A 674 -5.44 29.01 0.07
CA TYR A 674 -5.60 27.71 -0.57
C TYR A 674 -4.43 26.76 -0.29
N PHE A 675 -4.65 25.46 -0.51
CA PHE A 675 -3.63 24.42 -0.51
C PHE A 675 -3.94 23.38 -1.59
N VAL A 676 -2.93 22.70 -2.13
CA VAL A 676 -3.15 21.57 -3.04
C VAL A 676 -3.49 20.33 -2.22
N CYS A 677 -4.59 19.66 -2.55
CA CYS A 677 -5.03 18.43 -1.92
C CYS A 677 -3.99 17.30 -2.07
N ASN A 678 -4.00 16.36 -1.13
CA ASN A 678 -3.26 15.10 -1.20
C ASN A 678 -3.76 14.26 -2.41
N ILE A 679 -2.82 13.67 -3.15
CA ILE A 679 -3.07 12.96 -4.41
C ILE A 679 -2.56 11.50 -4.32
N ASP A 680 -2.27 10.99 -3.11
CA ASP A 680 -1.61 9.69 -2.90
C ASP A 680 -2.42 8.51 -3.43
N ASP A 681 -3.75 8.53 -3.26
CA ASP A 681 -4.63 7.48 -3.78
C ASP A 681 -4.61 7.48 -5.32
N PHE A 682 -4.70 8.64 -5.95
CA PHE A 682 -4.62 8.79 -7.41
C PHE A 682 -3.24 8.35 -7.94
N LYS A 683 -2.14 8.71 -7.26
CA LYS A 683 -0.78 8.27 -7.61
C LYS A 683 -0.62 6.76 -7.49
N PHE A 684 -1.08 6.17 -6.38
CA PHE A 684 -1.09 4.72 -6.17
C PHE A 684 -1.81 3.98 -7.32
N LEU A 685 -2.95 4.51 -7.78
CA LEU A 685 -3.65 3.95 -8.94
C LEU A 685 -2.89 4.18 -10.25
N ALA A 686 -2.29 5.35 -10.45
CA ALA A 686 -1.51 5.70 -11.64
C ALA A 686 -0.30 4.78 -11.83
N ASP A 687 0.45 4.52 -10.75
CA ASP A 687 1.58 3.58 -10.73
C ASP A 687 1.10 2.13 -10.93
N MET A 688 0.02 1.72 -10.25
CA MET A 688 -0.57 0.39 -10.41
C MET A 688 -0.97 0.09 -11.87
N ILE A 689 -1.63 1.03 -12.55
CA ILE A 689 -2.08 0.85 -13.95
C ILE A 689 -1.06 1.33 -14.99
N GLN A 690 0.14 1.76 -14.59
CA GLN A 690 1.15 2.34 -15.49
C GLN A 690 1.43 1.44 -16.71
N HIS A 691 1.62 0.14 -16.47
CA HIS A 691 1.93 -0.87 -17.48
C HIS A 691 0.80 -1.17 -18.48
N ILE A 692 -0.41 -0.62 -18.29
CA ILE A 692 -1.56 -0.82 -19.17
C ILE A 692 -1.57 0.31 -20.23
N PRO A 693 -1.70 0.00 -21.53
CA PRO A 693 -1.72 1.00 -22.59
C PRO A 693 -3.07 1.75 -22.62
N LEU A 694 -3.17 2.79 -21.79
CA LEU A 694 -4.26 3.75 -21.77
C LEU A 694 -3.79 5.12 -22.25
N ASN A 695 -4.62 5.80 -23.04
CA ASN A 695 -4.48 7.24 -23.28
C ASN A 695 -4.58 8.01 -21.96
N LEU A 696 -4.01 9.21 -21.90
CA LEU A 696 -3.90 9.98 -20.66
C LEU A 696 -5.26 10.30 -20.02
N ARG A 697 -6.25 10.71 -20.83
CA ARG A 697 -7.58 11.09 -20.33
C ARG A 697 -8.30 9.90 -19.69
N SER A 698 -8.29 8.75 -20.34
CA SER A 698 -8.82 7.51 -19.76
C SER A 698 -8.05 7.09 -18.50
N ARG A 699 -6.71 7.15 -18.54
CA ARG A 699 -5.86 6.83 -17.38
C ARG A 699 -6.19 7.71 -16.17
N TYR A 700 -6.31 9.03 -16.37
CA TYR A 700 -6.70 9.99 -15.34
C TYR A 700 -8.06 9.63 -14.72
N VAL A 701 -9.07 9.29 -15.53
CA VAL A 701 -10.40 8.88 -15.05
C VAL A 701 -10.34 7.56 -14.27
N PHE A 702 -9.51 6.59 -14.67
CA PHE A 702 -9.29 5.38 -13.86
C PHE A 702 -8.56 5.68 -12.53
N CYS A 703 -7.74 6.73 -12.46
CA CYS A 703 -7.04 7.14 -11.24
C CYS A 703 -7.87 8.03 -10.31
N THR A 704 -8.97 8.65 -10.78
CA THR A 704 -9.95 9.34 -9.92
C THR A 704 -11.10 8.44 -9.44
N ALA A 705 -11.08 7.14 -9.76
CA ALA A 705 -12.09 6.19 -9.32
C ALA A 705 -11.97 5.94 -7.80
N PRO A 706 -13.03 6.18 -6.99
CA PRO A 706 -12.97 6.06 -5.54
C PRO A 706 -12.93 4.58 -5.13
N LEU A 707 -11.80 4.14 -4.55
CA LEU A 707 -11.66 2.76 -4.07
C LEU A 707 -10.72 2.65 -2.86
N ASN A 708 -10.95 1.62 -2.04
CA ASN A 708 -10.16 1.38 -0.85
C ASN A 708 -8.83 0.67 -1.19
N ARG A 709 -7.71 1.43 -1.24
CA ARG A 709 -6.37 0.88 -1.53
C ARG A 709 -5.88 -0.23 -0.57
N LYS A 710 -6.60 -0.48 0.54
CA LYS A 710 -6.30 -1.54 1.50
C LYS A 710 -6.94 -2.89 1.15
N GLU A 711 -7.84 -2.95 0.17
CA GLU A 711 -8.51 -4.19 -0.28
C GLU A 711 -7.90 -4.72 -1.59
N PRO A 712 -7.07 -5.78 -1.54
CA PRO A 712 -6.34 -6.25 -2.74
C PRO A 712 -7.26 -6.76 -3.84
N PHE A 713 -8.46 -7.25 -3.49
CA PHE A 713 -9.46 -7.73 -4.45
C PHE A 713 -10.01 -6.60 -5.32
N VAL A 714 -10.28 -5.42 -4.74
CA VAL A 714 -10.77 -4.25 -5.47
C VAL A 714 -9.67 -3.73 -6.41
N CYS A 715 -8.44 -3.58 -5.89
CA CYS A 715 -7.27 -3.15 -6.66
C CYS A 715 -6.98 -4.10 -7.85
N THR A 716 -6.99 -5.41 -7.61
CA THR A 716 -6.82 -6.44 -8.66
C THR A 716 -7.96 -6.41 -9.69
N THR A 717 -9.16 -5.97 -9.29
CA THR A 717 -10.30 -5.86 -10.19
C THR A 717 -10.23 -4.58 -11.04
N LEU A 718 -9.79 -3.44 -10.49
CA LEU A 718 -9.48 -2.24 -11.29
C LEU A 718 -8.43 -2.55 -12.37
N LEU A 719 -7.37 -3.29 -12.01
CA LEU A 719 -6.36 -3.75 -12.97
C LEU A 719 -6.96 -4.56 -14.12
N LYS A 720 -7.94 -5.43 -13.85
CA LYS A 720 -8.67 -6.16 -14.89
C LYS A 720 -9.60 -5.24 -15.69
N PHE A 721 -10.31 -4.31 -15.04
CA PHE A 721 -11.16 -3.32 -15.70
C PHE A 721 -10.36 -2.47 -16.70
N ALA A 722 -9.24 -1.88 -16.26
CA ALA A 722 -8.34 -1.11 -17.11
C ALA A 722 -7.73 -1.96 -18.26
N ARG A 723 -7.42 -3.24 -18.01
CA ARG A 723 -6.87 -4.16 -19.02
C ARG A 723 -7.90 -4.50 -20.10
N GLN A 724 -9.12 -4.86 -19.73
CA GLN A 724 -10.20 -5.09 -20.71
C GLN A 724 -10.52 -3.83 -21.51
N PHE A 725 -10.59 -2.67 -20.84
CA PHE A 725 -10.74 -1.36 -21.48
C PHE A 725 -9.64 -1.10 -22.53
N SER A 726 -8.37 -1.33 -22.17
CA SER A 726 -7.22 -1.15 -23.09
C SER A 726 -7.22 -2.07 -24.32
N ARG A 727 -7.99 -3.16 -24.29
CA ARG A 727 -8.17 -4.11 -25.40
C ARG A 727 -9.41 -3.83 -26.25
N ASN A 728 -10.19 -2.83 -25.89
CA ASN A 728 -11.53 -2.58 -26.44
C ASN A 728 -12.46 -3.80 -26.30
N GLU A 729 -12.32 -4.56 -25.21
CA GLU A 729 -13.22 -5.65 -24.81
C GLU A 729 -14.25 -5.15 -23.76
N PRO A 730 -15.55 -5.02 -24.08
CA PRO A 730 -16.56 -4.56 -23.12
C PRO A 730 -16.70 -5.50 -21.92
N LEU A 731 -16.86 -4.91 -20.73
CA LEU A 731 -17.04 -5.65 -19.49
C LEU A 731 -18.52 -5.95 -19.27
N THR A 732 -18.98 -7.06 -19.83
CA THR A 732 -20.39 -7.48 -19.71
C THR A 732 -20.73 -8.02 -18.32
N PHE A 733 -22.02 -8.08 -18.01
CA PHE A 733 -22.59 -8.69 -16.82
C PHE A 733 -22.08 -10.13 -16.60
N ASP A 734 -21.99 -10.93 -17.67
CA ASP A 734 -21.46 -12.30 -17.63
C ASP A 734 -19.95 -12.36 -17.37
N TRP A 735 -19.19 -11.37 -17.81
CA TRP A 735 -17.77 -11.23 -17.44
C TRP A 735 -17.66 -10.94 -15.94
N LEU A 736 -18.45 -9.98 -15.44
CA LEU A 736 -18.40 -9.53 -14.05
C LEU A 736 -18.83 -10.65 -13.09
N CYS A 737 -19.96 -11.32 -13.36
CA CYS A 737 -20.46 -12.44 -12.56
C CYS A 737 -19.46 -13.59 -12.46
N ARG A 738 -18.76 -13.93 -13.55
CA ARG A 738 -17.72 -14.97 -13.53
C ARG A 738 -16.49 -14.56 -12.72
N HIS A 739 -16.06 -13.30 -12.78
CA HIS A 739 -14.92 -12.80 -12.01
C HIS A 739 -15.23 -12.64 -10.51
N THR A 740 -16.45 -12.20 -10.15
CA THR A 740 -16.90 -12.10 -8.74
C THR A 740 -17.46 -13.40 -8.16
N LYS A 741 -17.59 -14.46 -8.98
CA LYS A 741 -18.14 -15.78 -8.61
C LYS A 741 -19.59 -15.72 -8.12
N TRP A 742 -20.41 -14.91 -8.78
CA TRP A 742 -21.87 -14.86 -8.57
C TRP A 742 -22.55 -16.17 -9.04
N PRO A 743 -23.59 -16.69 -8.35
CA PRO A 743 -24.24 -16.15 -7.16
C PRO A 743 -23.44 -16.40 -5.87
N LEU A 744 -23.45 -15.38 -5.00
CA LEU A 744 -22.81 -15.43 -3.69
C LEU A 744 -23.77 -15.94 -2.60
N ALA A 745 -23.21 -16.54 -1.55
CA ALA A 745 -23.95 -17.08 -0.41
C ALA A 745 -23.82 -16.20 0.83
N ALA A 746 -24.76 -16.35 1.78
CA ALA A 746 -24.68 -15.70 3.08
C ALA A 746 -23.37 -16.07 3.83
N PRO A 747 -22.69 -15.11 4.47
CA PRO A 747 -21.38 -15.33 5.07
C PRO A 747 -21.50 -16.21 6.33
N LYS A 748 -20.48 -17.04 6.56
CA LYS A 748 -20.36 -17.95 7.71
C LYS A 748 -19.39 -17.44 8.78
N ASN A 749 -18.55 -16.48 8.43
CA ASN A 749 -17.52 -15.88 9.28
C ASN A 749 -17.21 -14.44 8.82
N ILE A 750 -16.42 -13.70 9.59
CA ILE A 750 -16.12 -12.29 9.32
C ILE A 750 -15.23 -12.10 8.08
N LYS A 751 -14.38 -13.07 7.71
CA LYS A 751 -13.58 -12.99 6.47
C LYS A 751 -14.46 -13.06 5.23
N GLU A 752 -15.49 -13.90 5.26
CA GLU A 752 -16.52 -13.95 4.21
C GLU A 752 -17.32 -12.65 4.15
N LEU A 753 -17.74 -12.08 5.29
CA LEU A 753 -18.44 -10.78 5.31
C LEU A 753 -17.59 -9.65 4.69
N VAL A 754 -16.30 -9.56 5.05
CA VAL A 754 -15.37 -8.58 4.47
C VAL A 754 -15.13 -8.83 2.98
N HIS A 755 -15.13 -10.08 2.52
CA HIS A 755 -15.06 -10.36 1.09
C HIS A 755 -16.33 -9.90 0.35
N LEU A 756 -17.52 -10.05 0.94
CA LEU A 756 -18.77 -9.54 0.36
C LEU A 756 -18.77 -8.00 0.29
N GLU A 757 -18.30 -7.31 1.33
CA GLU A 757 -18.05 -5.85 1.28
C GLU A 757 -17.13 -5.50 0.08
N ALA A 758 -16.00 -6.20 -0.09
CA ALA A 758 -15.09 -5.97 -1.21
C ALA A 758 -15.65 -6.33 -2.60
N VAL A 759 -16.68 -7.18 -2.70
CA VAL A 759 -17.42 -7.39 -3.97
C VAL A 759 -18.44 -6.27 -4.20
N HIS A 760 -19.06 -5.74 -3.15
CA HIS A 760 -19.93 -4.56 -3.27
C HIS A 760 -19.15 -3.34 -3.76
N ASP A 761 -17.95 -3.09 -3.21
CA ASP A 761 -17.03 -2.05 -3.68
C ASP A 761 -16.66 -2.22 -5.18
N VAL A 762 -16.51 -3.46 -5.65
CA VAL A 762 -16.28 -3.77 -7.07
C VAL A 762 -17.50 -3.46 -7.95
N PHE A 763 -18.72 -3.61 -7.43
CA PHE A 763 -19.94 -3.23 -8.13
C PHE A 763 -20.13 -1.70 -8.17
N ASP A 764 -19.90 -0.99 -7.05
CA ASP A 764 -19.88 0.49 -7.05
C ASP A 764 -18.82 1.03 -8.03
N LEU A 765 -17.63 0.41 -8.10
CA LEU A 765 -16.58 0.76 -9.06
C LEU A 765 -17.00 0.53 -10.53
N TYR A 766 -17.67 -0.58 -10.83
CA TYR A 766 -18.22 -0.82 -12.17
C TYR A 766 -19.25 0.25 -12.54
N LEU A 767 -20.18 0.55 -11.62
CA LEU A 767 -21.23 1.54 -11.83
C LEU A 767 -20.65 2.95 -11.99
N TRP A 768 -19.63 3.31 -11.20
CA TRP A 768 -18.89 4.55 -11.35
C TRP A 768 -18.27 4.67 -12.76
N LEU A 769 -17.59 3.63 -13.26
CA LEU A 769 -16.97 3.64 -14.58
C LEU A 769 -18.01 3.68 -15.71
N SER A 770 -19.18 3.06 -15.54
CA SER A 770 -20.26 3.08 -16.54
C SER A 770 -20.75 4.49 -16.89
N TYR A 771 -20.82 5.41 -15.94
CA TYR A 771 -21.17 6.82 -16.19
C TYR A 771 -20.06 7.66 -16.87
N ARG A 772 -18.88 7.07 -17.14
CA ARG A 772 -17.77 7.70 -17.91
C ARG A 772 -17.45 6.95 -19.21
N PHE A 773 -17.70 5.65 -19.26
CA PHE A 773 -17.30 4.75 -20.35
C PHE A 773 -18.44 3.78 -20.73
N MET A 774 -19.59 4.33 -21.12
CA MET A 774 -20.85 3.60 -21.31
C MET A 774 -20.70 2.35 -22.21
N ASP A 775 -20.04 2.49 -23.37
CA ASP A 775 -19.87 1.38 -24.34
C ASP A 775 -19.00 0.23 -23.79
N MET A 776 -18.13 0.52 -22.83
CA MET A 776 -17.19 -0.44 -22.23
C MET A 776 -17.71 -1.06 -20.93
N PHE A 777 -18.73 -0.47 -20.31
CA PHE A 777 -19.39 -0.93 -19.09
C PHE A 777 -20.93 -0.86 -19.26
N PRO A 778 -21.50 -1.57 -20.25
CA PRO A 778 -22.87 -1.32 -20.71
C PRO A 778 -23.96 -1.76 -19.73
N ASP A 779 -23.69 -2.79 -18.92
CA ASP A 779 -24.74 -3.54 -18.20
C ASP A 779 -25.09 -2.94 -16.82
N ALA A 780 -24.95 -1.62 -16.66
CA ALA A 780 -25.07 -0.93 -15.37
C ALA A 780 -26.39 -1.21 -14.62
N VAL A 781 -27.51 -1.42 -15.32
CA VAL A 781 -28.80 -1.77 -14.70
C VAL A 781 -28.74 -3.18 -14.08
N LEU A 782 -28.22 -4.16 -14.83
CA LEU A 782 -28.10 -5.55 -14.37
C LEU A 782 -27.11 -5.66 -13.20
N VAL A 783 -26.03 -4.87 -13.23
CA VAL A 783 -25.05 -4.79 -12.14
C VAL A 783 -25.68 -4.20 -10.87
N ARG A 784 -26.52 -3.17 -10.98
CA ARG A 784 -27.27 -2.61 -9.83
C ARG A 784 -28.24 -3.64 -9.24
N ASP A 785 -28.90 -4.44 -10.08
CA ASP A 785 -29.81 -5.50 -9.64
C ASP A 785 -29.14 -6.64 -8.87
N ILE A 786 -27.85 -6.94 -9.12
CA ILE A 786 -27.08 -7.88 -8.29
C ILE A 786 -26.38 -7.19 -7.11
N GLN A 787 -26.03 -5.91 -7.22
CA GLN A 787 -25.53 -5.12 -6.09
C GLN A 787 -26.57 -5.01 -4.97
N LYS A 788 -27.83 -4.74 -5.31
CA LYS A 788 -28.93 -4.71 -4.32
C LYS A 788 -29.11 -6.06 -3.63
N LYS A 789 -29.11 -7.16 -4.40
CA LYS A 789 -29.17 -8.53 -3.84
C LYS A 789 -27.95 -8.86 -2.98
N LEU A 790 -26.79 -8.28 -3.26
CA LEU A 790 -25.60 -8.41 -2.42
C LEU A 790 -25.71 -7.59 -1.12
N ASP A 791 -26.30 -6.39 -1.16
CA ASP A 791 -26.64 -5.61 0.04
C ASP A 791 -27.59 -6.43 0.94
N ASP A 792 -28.66 -7.02 0.39
CA ASP A 792 -29.58 -7.91 1.13
C ASP A 792 -28.83 -9.09 1.81
N ILE A 793 -27.85 -9.71 1.12
CA ILE A 793 -27.02 -10.80 1.67
C ILE A 793 -26.07 -10.29 2.77
N ILE A 794 -25.48 -9.11 2.59
CA ILE A 794 -24.62 -8.46 3.59
C ILE A 794 -25.44 -8.07 4.83
N GLN A 795 -26.66 -7.54 4.65
CA GLN A 795 -27.59 -7.22 5.73
C GLN A 795 -27.90 -8.46 6.58
N VAL A 796 -28.21 -9.61 5.94
CA VAL A 796 -28.39 -10.89 6.65
C VAL A 796 -27.13 -11.31 7.40
N GLY A 797 -25.94 -11.07 6.83
CA GLY A 797 -24.66 -11.26 7.51
C GLY A 797 -24.48 -10.37 8.74
N VAL A 798 -24.76 -9.07 8.64
CA VAL A 798 -24.63 -8.08 9.72
C VAL A 798 -25.66 -8.32 10.84
N CYS A 799 -26.90 -8.65 10.50
CA CYS A 799 -27.91 -9.08 11.48
C CYS A 799 -27.52 -10.37 12.23
N ASN A 800 -26.55 -11.13 11.72
CA ASN A 800 -26.01 -12.33 12.37
C ASN A 800 -24.53 -12.18 12.78
N ILE A 801 -23.99 -10.95 12.81
CA ILE A 801 -22.54 -10.67 12.91
C ILE A 801 -21.88 -11.35 14.12
N THR A 802 -22.60 -11.46 15.23
CA THR A 802 -22.15 -12.14 16.45
C THR A 802 -21.92 -13.63 16.26
N LYS A 803 -22.77 -14.30 15.47
CA LYS A 803 -22.61 -15.71 15.06
C LYS A 803 -21.39 -15.84 14.15
N LEU A 804 -21.16 -14.89 13.24
CA LEU A 804 -19.97 -14.83 12.39
C LEU A 804 -18.69 -14.67 13.22
N ILE A 805 -18.71 -13.82 14.25
CA ILE A 805 -17.58 -13.62 15.19
C ILE A 805 -17.28 -14.91 15.96
N ARG A 806 -18.32 -15.58 16.50
CA ARG A 806 -18.19 -16.88 17.18
C ARG A 806 -17.55 -17.93 16.25
N ALA A 807 -18.10 -18.11 15.05
CA ALA A 807 -17.61 -19.07 14.06
C ALA A 807 -16.16 -18.77 13.59
N SER A 808 -15.81 -17.48 13.45
CA SER A 808 -14.45 -17.03 13.11
C SER A 808 -13.40 -17.47 14.15
N GLN A 809 -13.78 -17.67 15.40
CA GLN A 809 -12.90 -18.17 16.46
C GLN A 809 -12.96 -19.70 16.58
N SER A 810 -14.13 -20.33 16.41
CA SER A 810 -14.25 -21.79 16.42
C SER A 810 -13.49 -22.48 15.28
N ALA A 811 -13.27 -21.78 14.16
CA ALA A 811 -12.42 -22.26 13.06
C ALA A 811 -10.91 -22.24 13.38
N ALA A 812 -10.48 -21.56 14.44
CA ALA A 812 -9.12 -21.63 14.96
C ALA A 812 -9.00 -22.81 15.96
N ALA A 813 -8.72 -24.00 15.44
CA ALA A 813 -8.62 -25.22 16.23
C ALA A 813 -7.52 -25.14 17.31
N PRO A 814 -7.68 -25.79 18.48
CA PRO A 814 -6.77 -25.69 19.62
C PRO A 814 -5.46 -26.49 19.41
N GLY A 815 -4.59 -25.98 18.53
CA GLY A 815 -3.24 -26.51 18.26
C GLY A 815 -2.11 -25.48 18.37
N THR A 816 -2.44 -24.18 18.38
CA THR A 816 -1.48 -23.06 18.38
C THR A 816 -1.77 -22.05 19.49
N ALA A 817 -2.29 -22.52 20.63
CA ALA A 817 -2.54 -21.70 21.83
C ALA A 817 -1.27 -21.38 22.64
N ALA A 818 -0.21 -20.96 21.94
CA ALA A 818 1.01 -20.37 22.49
C ALA A 818 1.60 -19.43 21.42
N VAL A 819 2.14 -18.28 21.83
CA VAL A 819 2.63 -17.21 20.93
C VAL A 819 1.52 -16.46 20.16
N VAL A 820 0.45 -16.07 20.85
CA VAL A 820 -0.17 -14.73 20.68
C VAL A 820 -0.50 -14.17 22.06
N SER A 821 0.54 -13.83 22.80
CA SER A 821 0.46 -13.08 24.06
C SER A 821 1.58 -12.05 24.07
N GLU A 822 1.41 -10.98 23.29
CA GLU A 822 2.26 -9.79 23.40
C GLU A 822 1.87 -9.05 24.68
N ASP A 823 2.50 -9.44 25.79
CA ASP A 823 2.48 -8.67 27.03
C ASP A 823 3.14 -7.31 26.76
N PHE A 824 2.33 -6.28 26.53
CA PHE A 824 2.79 -4.91 26.43
C PHE A 824 3.47 -4.48 27.74
N PRO A 825 4.79 -4.15 27.75
CA PRO A 825 5.44 -3.63 28.93
C PRO A 825 5.01 -2.16 29.12
N LEU A 826 3.86 -1.94 29.77
CA LEU A 826 3.33 -0.62 30.14
C LEU A 826 4.15 0.05 31.27
N SER A 827 5.44 0.25 31.00
CA SER A 827 6.38 0.99 31.84
C SER A 827 6.16 2.51 31.68
N ARG A 828 4.97 3.00 32.08
CA ARG A 828 4.80 4.43 32.38
C ARG A 828 5.35 4.70 33.78
N THR A 829 6.45 5.42 33.83
CA THR A 829 7.17 5.78 35.06
C THR A 829 6.26 6.54 36.03
N LYS A 830 6.05 5.98 37.23
CA LYS A 830 5.43 6.71 38.34
C LYS A 830 6.33 7.91 38.69
N ARG A 831 5.78 9.12 38.67
CA ARG A 831 6.41 10.29 39.28
C ARG A 831 6.33 10.17 40.81
N ASP A 832 7.44 10.41 41.50
CA ASP A 832 7.48 10.40 42.97
C ASP A 832 6.66 11.56 43.57
N THR A 833 5.47 11.26 44.07
CA THR A 833 4.78 12.13 45.04
C THR A 833 5.16 11.72 46.46
N ARG A 834 6.26 12.28 46.97
CA ARG A 834 6.65 12.13 48.38
C ARG A 834 5.68 12.88 49.30
N ALA A 835 4.72 12.15 49.86
CA ALA A 835 4.01 12.56 51.07
C ALA A 835 4.67 11.94 52.31
N VAL A 836 4.70 12.67 53.42
CA VAL A 836 5.35 12.25 54.68
C VAL A 836 4.28 11.87 55.70
N SER A 837 4.38 10.66 56.27
CA SER A 837 3.67 10.29 57.50
C SER A 837 4.40 9.16 58.24
N ASP A 838 4.29 9.20 59.56
CA ASP A 838 5.18 8.67 60.59
C ASP A 838 5.54 7.17 60.62
N ARG A 839 6.62 6.91 61.38
CA ARG A 839 6.94 5.59 61.96
C ARG A 839 6.08 5.37 63.21
N HIS A 840 5.65 4.13 63.46
CA HIS A 840 5.77 3.35 64.71
C HIS A 840 5.15 1.95 64.45
N GLY A 841 5.64 0.84 65.00
CA GLY A 841 6.84 0.69 65.83
C GLY A 841 6.77 -0.42 66.88
N ALA A 842 6.22 -1.61 66.59
CA ALA A 842 6.11 -2.71 67.56
C ALA A 842 6.49 -4.08 66.95
N LYS A 843 7.01 -4.99 67.79
CA LYS A 843 7.42 -6.36 67.44
C LYS A 843 6.68 -7.37 68.33
N SER A 844 6.46 -8.58 67.83
CA SER A 844 6.62 -9.81 68.61
C SER A 844 6.82 -11.01 67.67
N THR A 845 7.57 -12.01 68.13
CA THR A 845 7.89 -13.26 67.43
C THR A 845 7.57 -14.47 68.30
N GLU A 846 7.66 -15.66 67.71
CA GLU A 846 7.62 -17.00 68.35
C GLU A 846 6.22 -17.55 68.72
N ALA A 847 6.00 -18.88 68.82
CA ALA A 847 6.40 -20.02 67.97
C ALA A 847 5.74 -21.34 68.47
N LEU A 848 5.49 -22.30 67.56
CA LEU A 848 5.18 -23.74 67.81
C LEU A 848 3.83 -24.06 68.53
N SER A 849 3.18 -25.23 68.39
CA SER A 849 3.13 -26.29 67.34
C SER A 849 2.05 -27.36 67.68
N ILE A 850 1.85 -28.38 66.82
CA ILE A 850 1.16 -29.70 67.08
C ILE A 850 -0.40 -29.65 67.11
N ALA A 851 -1.19 -30.55 66.49
CA ALA A 851 -0.94 -31.59 65.44
C ALA A 851 -2.26 -32.18 64.84
N ALA A 852 -2.13 -33.00 63.78
CA ALA A 852 -2.98 -34.15 63.37
C ALA A 852 -4.47 -33.95 62.96
N GLU A 853 -5.11 -34.75 62.09
CA GLU A 853 -4.67 -35.76 61.10
C GLU A 853 -5.74 -36.01 60.00
N VAL A 854 -5.47 -36.86 59.00
CA VAL A 854 -6.38 -37.21 57.88
C VAL A 854 -6.31 -38.71 57.49
N PRO A 855 -7.44 -39.40 57.25
CA PRO A 855 -7.53 -40.66 56.50
C PRO A 855 -8.36 -40.52 55.20
N GLY A 856 -8.31 -41.36 54.14
CA GLY A 856 -7.59 -42.60 53.76
C GLY A 856 -8.23 -43.10 52.42
N GLU A 857 -7.82 -44.07 51.59
CA GLU A 857 -6.74 -45.07 51.41
C GLU A 857 -6.16 -44.85 49.95
N ARG A 858 -5.04 -45.37 49.41
CA ARG A 858 -4.40 -46.71 49.34
C ARG A 858 -5.17 -47.73 48.45
N ARG A 859 -4.58 -48.63 47.65
CA ARG A 859 -3.23 -49.27 47.50
C ARG A 859 -2.90 -49.50 45.99
N GLY A 860 -1.70 -49.91 45.53
CA GLY A 860 -0.39 -50.17 46.17
C GLY A 860 0.44 -51.32 45.52
N LYS A 861 1.77 -51.41 45.82
CA LYS A 861 2.79 -52.43 45.40
C LYS A 861 3.29 -52.32 43.93
N ASN A 862 4.53 -52.65 43.53
CA ASN A 862 5.82 -53.13 44.13
C ASN A 862 6.97 -52.80 43.10
N LEU A 863 8.30 -53.08 43.18
CA LEU A 863 9.21 -53.84 44.09
C LEU A 863 10.62 -53.13 44.15
N LYS A 864 11.76 -53.86 44.12
CA LYS A 864 13.17 -53.39 44.03
C LYS A 864 14.11 -54.49 43.48
N THR A 865 15.21 -54.11 42.80
CA THR A 865 16.62 -54.58 43.03
C THR A 865 17.64 -53.73 42.24
N TYR A 866 18.96 -53.90 42.49
CA TYR A 866 20.06 -53.01 42.06
C TYR A 866 21.24 -53.80 41.45
N ARG A 867 21.87 -53.31 40.35
CA ARG A 867 23.31 -52.94 40.27
C ARG A 867 23.84 -52.59 38.84
N SER A 868 24.46 -51.41 38.75
CA SER A 868 25.64 -51.01 37.93
C SER A 868 25.93 -51.63 36.53
N ALA A 869 25.72 -50.80 35.48
CA ALA A 869 26.67 -50.34 34.42
C ALA A 869 27.50 -51.35 33.57
N PRO A 870 27.93 -51.00 32.32
CA PRO A 870 27.97 -49.66 31.71
C PRO A 870 27.41 -49.54 30.27
N ARG A 871 27.52 -48.31 29.73
CA ARG A 871 27.39 -47.86 28.31
C ARG A 871 26.00 -47.70 27.67
N GLN A 872 25.62 -46.41 27.59
CA GLN A 872 25.47 -45.67 26.34
C GLN A 872 24.20 -45.90 25.50
N GLU A 873 23.16 -45.10 25.79
CA GLU A 873 22.25 -44.58 24.76
C GLU A 873 21.67 -43.21 25.18
N ASP A 874 21.02 -42.52 24.24
CA ASP A 874 20.71 -41.08 24.27
C ASP A 874 19.70 -40.61 25.33
N LEU A 875 19.87 -39.36 25.79
CA LEU A 875 18.74 -38.54 26.24
C LEU A 875 19.03 -37.04 26.02
N LYS A 876 18.30 -36.43 25.08
CA LYS A 876 18.45 -35.01 24.69
C LYS A 876 17.87 -34.08 25.76
N SER A 877 18.72 -33.27 26.39
CA SER A 877 18.30 -32.01 27.03
C SER A 877 19.39 -30.94 26.89
N HIS A 878 19.10 -29.89 26.13
CA HIS A 878 19.94 -28.69 26.00
C HIS A 878 19.04 -27.45 25.98
N GLY A 879 18.64 -27.00 27.18
CA GLY A 879 18.10 -25.67 27.38
C GLY A 879 19.18 -24.60 27.14
N ARG A 880 18.76 -23.36 26.85
CA ARG A 880 19.65 -22.25 26.47
C ARG A 880 20.71 -21.95 27.54
N GLY A 881 21.98 -22.19 27.24
CA GLY A 881 23.11 -21.75 28.06
C GLY A 881 23.39 -20.23 27.93
N SER A 882 24.00 -19.66 28.97
CA SER A 882 24.44 -18.25 28.99
C SER A 882 25.41 -17.95 27.84
N LEU A 883 25.51 -16.68 27.45
CA LEU A 883 26.31 -16.26 26.29
C LEU A 883 27.80 -16.59 26.46
N ALA A 884 28.37 -16.35 27.66
CA ALA A 884 29.75 -16.70 27.97
C ALA A 884 30.06 -18.20 27.77
N ASN A 885 29.14 -19.09 28.17
CA ASN A 885 29.29 -20.54 27.99
C ASN A 885 29.14 -20.99 26.53
N ARG A 886 28.66 -20.14 25.62
CA ARG A 886 28.70 -20.38 24.17
C ARG A 886 30.01 -19.87 23.56
N LEU A 887 30.41 -18.63 23.86
CA LEU A 887 31.67 -18.05 23.38
C LEU A 887 32.92 -18.85 23.79
N LEU A 888 32.94 -19.41 25.01
CA LEU A 888 33.97 -20.37 25.46
C LEU A 888 33.97 -21.68 24.65
N ARG A 889 32.79 -22.15 24.22
CA ARG A 889 32.60 -23.43 23.51
C ARG A 889 32.91 -23.30 22.01
N GLU A 890 32.76 -22.09 21.48
CA GLU A 890 33.08 -21.68 20.11
C GLU A 890 34.54 -21.21 19.96
N GLY A 891 35.32 -21.18 21.06
CA GLY A 891 36.74 -20.80 21.07
C GLY A 891 37.00 -19.30 20.91
N LEU A 892 35.95 -18.48 20.79
CA LEU A 892 36.00 -17.03 20.61
C LEU A 892 36.37 -16.27 21.89
N LEU A 893 36.38 -16.96 23.04
CA LEU A 893 36.84 -16.43 24.32
C LEU A 893 37.60 -17.53 25.06
N THR A 894 38.66 -17.19 25.81
CA THR A 894 39.33 -18.13 26.71
C THR A 894 38.79 -18.02 28.14
N GLN A 895 38.95 -19.08 28.94
CA GLN A 895 38.56 -19.11 30.35
C GLN A 895 39.29 -18.04 31.19
N GLU A 896 40.45 -17.60 30.73
CA GLU A 896 41.30 -16.60 31.37
C GLU A 896 40.87 -15.17 31.00
N MET A 897 40.54 -14.92 29.73
CA MET A 897 39.92 -13.66 29.28
C MET A 897 38.56 -13.42 29.96
N LEU A 898 37.75 -14.46 30.17
CA LEU A 898 36.48 -14.31 30.89
C LEU A 898 36.70 -13.80 32.31
N ARG A 899 37.72 -14.32 33.02
CA ARG A 899 38.07 -13.87 34.38
C ARG A 899 38.62 -12.45 34.41
N GLN A 900 39.36 -12.01 33.39
CA GLN A 900 39.77 -10.61 33.27
C GLN A 900 38.55 -9.70 33.08
N LEU A 901 37.63 -10.03 32.17
CA LEU A 901 36.40 -9.25 31.95
C LEU A 901 35.49 -9.18 33.19
N GLU A 902 35.33 -10.30 33.91
CA GLU A 902 34.60 -10.32 35.19
C GLU A 902 35.27 -9.44 36.27
N SER A 903 36.61 -9.43 36.31
CA SER A 903 37.39 -8.58 37.21
C SER A 903 37.26 -7.09 36.87
N GLU A 904 37.43 -6.73 35.60
CA GLU A 904 37.32 -5.34 35.11
C GLU A 904 35.90 -4.79 35.32
N TRP A 905 34.86 -5.58 35.05
CA TRP A 905 33.47 -5.18 35.28
C TRP A 905 33.19 -4.90 36.77
N GLN A 906 33.68 -5.76 37.68
CA GLN A 906 33.61 -5.51 39.12
C GLN A 906 34.41 -4.27 39.55
N HIS A 907 35.54 -3.99 38.89
CA HIS A 907 36.37 -2.83 39.17
C HIS A 907 35.73 -1.51 38.71
N GLN A 908 35.04 -1.52 37.57
CA GLN A 908 34.26 -0.37 37.09
C GLN A 908 33.03 -0.11 37.97
N HIS A 909 32.29 -1.14 38.37
CA HIS A 909 31.11 -0.99 39.23
C HIS A 909 31.43 -0.52 40.67
N ARG A 910 32.68 -0.64 41.14
CA ARG A 910 33.12 -0.02 42.41
C ARG A 910 33.39 1.48 42.31
N ASN A 911 33.75 2.00 41.13
CA ASN A 911 34.16 3.39 40.92
C ASN A 911 33.03 4.25 40.33
N GLY A 912 31.82 4.12 40.87
CA GLY A 912 30.60 4.71 40.30
C GLY A 912 30.62 6.25 40.18
N ARG A 913 30.66 6.74 38.94
CA ARG A 913 30.31 8.13 38.57
C ARG A 913 29.54 8.17 37.25
N TYR A 914 28.22 8.20 37.34
CA TYR A 914 27.36 8.81 36.32
C TYR A 914 26.47 9.85 37.00
N GLY A 915 26.46 11.07 36.46
CA GLY A 915 25.61 12.16 36.94
C GLY A 915 25.37 13.13 35.81
N LEU A 916 24.09 13.39 35.49
CA LEU A 916 23.73 14.41 34.52
C LEU A 916 23.97 15.81 35.12
N GLY A 917 24.66 16.66 34.39
CA GLY A 917 24.88 18.06 34.73
C GLY A 917 24.65 18.93 33.49
N SER A 918 23.96 20.06 33.65
CA SER A 918 23.48 20.89 32.53
C SER A 918 23.99 22.33 32.63
N LYS A 919 23.91 23.03 31.49
CA LYS A 919 24.11 24.47 31.24
C LYS A 919 25.54 24.99 31.02
N ARG A 920 25.65 25.73 29.90
CA ARG A 920 26.14 27.11 29.73
C ARG A 920 27.15 27.68 30.74
N ASP A 921 28.12 28.45 30.24
CA ASP A 921 28.01 29.93 30.25
C ASP A 921 29.05 30.57 29.31
N ASP A 922 28.98 31.90 29.16
CA ASP A 922 29.71 32.69 28.15
C ASP A 922 31.24 32.75 28.34
N GLN A 923 31.97 33.00 27.24
CA GLN A 923 33.38 33.40 27.30
C GLN A 923 33.57 34.85 26.87
N ASN A 924 33.97 35.71 27.81
CA ASN A 924 34.52 37.03 27.50
C ASN A 924 35.55 37.51 28.54
N SER A 925 36.81 37.09 28.38
CA SER A 925 38.00 37.83 28.85
C SER A 925 39.23 37.28 28.10
N SER A 926 40.13 38.04 27.49
CA SER A 926 40.70 39.39 27.70
C SER A 926 42.01 39.42 28.51
N LYS A 927 43.14 39.19 27.82
CA LYS A 927 44.40 39.99 27.83
C LYS A 927 45.59 39.19 27.31
N GLU A 928 46.30 39.74 26.32
CA GLU A 928 47.67 40.22 26.56
C GLU A 928 48.09 41.30 25.54
N MET A 929 49.12 42.07 25.88
CA MET A 929 49.72 43.13 25.04
C MET A 929 51.07 42.62 24.52
N GLY A 930 51.55 42.89 23.30
CA GLY A 930 51.13 43.84 22.26
C GLY A 930 52.19 44.94 22.05
N LYS A 931 52.53 45.31 20.80
CA LYS A 931 53.36 46.52 20.50
C LYS A 931 53.40 46.95 19.01
N LYS A 932 52.93 48.18 18.78
CA LYS A 932 53.50 49.28 17.97
C LYS A 932 54.03 49.04 16.52
N LYS A 933 53.53 49.93 15.65
CA LYS A 933 54.06 50.39 14.35
C LYS A 933 53.93 49.39 13.18
N LYS A 934 53.77 49.87 11.93
CA LYS A 934 53.84 51.26 11.45
C LYS A 934 52.63 51.61 10.57
#